data_AF-A0AA40CUY9-F1
#
_entry.id   AF-A0AA40CUY9-F1
#
_cell.length_a   1.000
_cell.length_b   1.000
_cell.length_c   1.000
_cell.angle_alpha   90.00
_cell.angle_beta   90.00
_cell.angle_gamma   90.00
#
_symmetry.space_group_name_H-M   'P 1'
#
loop_
_entity.id
_entity.type
_entity.pdbx_description
1 polymer ?
#
loop_
_entity_poly.entity_id
_entity_poly.type
_entity_poly.pdbx_seq_one_letter_code
_entity_poly.pdbx_strand_id
1 'polypeptide(L)'
;MPAISTSAVVVSVRDLGLSTRDVDWMSVLTPLRNNTFFERDDCQVFTTSLIKRGILSGREAALFVTNVATGLPLSSPTDMTVTLEGCEALCGPPTFYIDAGPRFMTWVLPITLLLSNIELSPTDKRRYSTLIEVLGNPAGSIWSLTHKLQTWNRLYYFAEDFVFEQDGIRPRGALHNTARRARYAVLRMANIIQRSWHSKIRRRQFTESKTLKSARKNEETILQQEMKVRVIATVLAGFEELLGAAATEAFFNTIMSELWNEDQHIHWVSAAGELAGGRTDEFFRTLLAVAIYMLQVASAFVKGVGGEPQTPPGGVIASGVFLSYLVPTAVLSNCIGAFTDRRTCLRIISKLVEVTAPDDIHDRPPIPDRDLCEATSWEDYFHQFHFRGGNPTYRPFKISNLNGTWAVFKTVLTAIWSICPVLAGFAGAYPILIYALPTGFSCRHIWLLLIFTLWIASLIFSISLHIMQWGPESRRWQAILAKDFIIGTGALVVIVLSAVGAFNSCSCWGRALWVSKVVIPLITTGFYKEQGQTIFPWIVTPVLVFQLLFCAVVIFANRRGVYVMRWNEEPRRRVWEEEQKEASRKEAVGREAVRRLGVDGEETETAVVDTPGMEPIPLESSQGLAQAGPDEEAEGSLDGTTSMLQEEEEWFDAQPDTHVEEVSDDAAEPPSLPGKKPEVVEQINEVIEHQVSGAEQAKEMGPEPRYDNFAVQRYDHRYYLILWKASKPQRDEEGTG
;
A
#
# COMPACT_ATOMS: atom_id res chain seq x y z
N MET A 1 37.08 30.47 23.86
CA MET A 1 38.15 30.50 22.83
C MET A 1 38.84 31.86 22.89
N PRO A 2 40.16 31.95 22.66
CA PRO A 2 40.86 33.23 22.61
C PRO A 2 40.49 34.01 21.34
N ALA A 3 40.34 35.33 21.46
CA ALA A 3 40.08 36.20 20.30
C ALA A 3 41.38 36.44 19.52
N ILE A 4 41.59 35.68 18.45
CA ILE A 4 42.71 35.90 17.53
C ILE A 4 42.45 37.20 16.76
N SER A 5 43.10 38.27 17.18
CA SER A 5 43.09 39.56 16.47
C SER A 5 44.06 39.52 15.28
N THR A 6 43.70 38.78 14.24
CA THR A 6 44.38 38.92 12.94
C THR A 6 44.04 40.27 12.34
N SER A 7 44.94 41.24 12.52
CA SER A 7 45.01 42.50 11.77
C SER A 7 45.36 42.21 10.31
N ALA A 8 44.47 41.53 9.60
CA ALA A 8 44.61 41.24 8.18
C ALA A 8 44.63 42.57 7.41
N VAL A 9 45.80 42.91 6.86
CA VAL A 9 45.96 44.09 6.00
C VAL A 9 45.20 43.79 4.71
N VAL A 10 43.97 44.31 4.62
CA VAL A 10 43.16 44.27 3.40
C VAL A 10 43.78 45.23 2.39
N VAL A 11 44.80 44.76 1.68
CA VAL A 11 45.28 45.41 0.46
C VAL A 11 44.16 45.30 -0.57
N SER A 12 43.67 46.42 -1.11
CA SER A 12 42.67 46.33 -2.17
C SER A 12 43.31 45.66 -3.38
N VAL A 13 42.57 44.78 -4.07
CA VAL A 13 42.97 44.24 -5.38
C VAL A 13 43.31 45.38 -6.36
N ARG A 14 42.64 46.54 -6.20
CA ARG A 14 42.89 47.76 -6.95
C ARG A 14 44.25 48.40 -6.66
N ASP A 15 44.78 48.26 -5.44
CA ASP A 15 46.07 48.81 -5.02
C ASP A 15 47.24 47.93 -5.52
N LEU A 16 46.98 46.65 -5.80
CA LEU A 16 47.92 45.72 -6.43
C LEU A 16 48.06 45.93 -7.95
N GLY A 17 47.24 46.79 -8.56
CA GLY A 17 47.26 47.07 -10.00
C GLY A 17 46.83 45.90 -10.91
N LEU A 18 46.33 44.80 -10.32
CA LEU A 18 45.88 43.62 -11.06
C LEU A 18 44.56 43.90 -11.80
N SER A 19 44.45 43.36 -13.02
CA SER A 19 43.19 43.36 -13.76
C SER A 19 42.21 42.39 -13.10
N THR A 20 40.97 42.85 -12.86
CA THR A 20 39.93 42.08 -12.15
C THR A 20 39.42 40.84 -12.89
N ARG A 21 39.92 40.58 -14.11
CA ARG A 21 39.69 39.35 -14.88
C ARG A 21 40.71 38.25 -14.62
N ASP A 22 41.87 38.62 -14.08
CA ASP A 22 43.03 37.72 -13.90
C ASP A 22 43.21 37.32 -12.43
N VAL A 23 42.22 37.63 -11.59
CA VAL A 23 42.16 37.31 -10.15
C VAL A 23 41.33 36.05 -9.97
N ASP A 24 41.94 34.99 -9.44
CA ASP A 24 41.21 33.84 -8.92
C ASP A 24 40.47 34.24 -7.63
N TRP A 25 39.24 34.73 -7.79
CA TRP A 25 38.36 35.12 -6.69
C TRP A 25 38.05 33.96 -5.74
N MET A 26 38.10 32.70 -6.20
CA MET A 26 37.89 31.54 -5.33
C MET A 26 39.06 31.37 -4.36
N SER A 27 40.30 31.55 -4.83
CA SER A 27 41.49 31.55 -3.96
C SER A 27 41.48 32.69 -2.93
N VAL A 28 40.97 33.88 -3.31
CA VAL A 28 40.93 35.08 -2.45
C VAL A 28 39.82 35.00 -1.39
N LEU A 29 38.65 34.47 -1.75
CA LEU A 29 37.47 34.48 -0.88
C LEU A 29 37.34 33.22 0.00
N THR A 30 37.89 32.07 -0.41
CA THR A 30 37.82 30.84 0.38
C THR A 30 38.38 31.00 1.82
N PRO A 31 39.55 31.64 2.05
CA PRO A 31 40.07 31.85 3.41
C PRO A 31 39.24 32.79 4.28
N LEU A 32 38.31 33.57 3.70
CA LEU A 32 37.42 34.47 4.42
C LEU A 32 36.06 33.83 4.76
N ARG A 33 35.74 32.67 4.17
CA ARG A 33 34.46 31.98 4.32
C ARG A 33 34.53 30.95 5.45
N ASN A 34 34.17 31.38 6.67
CA ASN A 34 34.04 30.48 7.83
C ASN A 34 32.89 29.46 7.70
N ASN A 35 31.89 29.70 6.83
CA ASN A 35 30.71 28.87 6.74
C ASN A 35 30.94 27.69 5.77
N THR A 36 30.85 26.47 6.28
CA THR A 36 31.04 25.23 5.51
C THR A 36 29.86 24.87 4.61
N PHE A 37 28.79 25.67 4.56
CA PHE A 37 27.50 25.32 3.95
C PHE A 37 27.07 26.27 2.81
N PHE A 38 26.35 25.72 1.84
CA PHE A 38 25.84 26.40 0.64
C PHE A 38 24.39 26.88 0.88
N GLU A 39 24.26 27.92 1.68
CA GLU A 39 22.99 28.54 2.10
C GLU A 39 22.87 29.94 1.48
N ARG A 40 21.69 30.29 0.97
CA ARG A 40 21.54 31.48 0.11
C ARG A 40 21.55 32.79 0.89
N ASP A 41 20.82 32.81 2.00
CA ASP A 41 20.70 33.99 2.86
C ASP A 41 22.02 34.23 3.62
N ASP A 42 22.73 33.16 4.03
CA ASP A 42 24.13 33.21 4.47
C ASP A 42 25.05 33.84 3.43
N CYS A 43 24.97 33.40 2.16
CA CYS A 43 25.76 33.97 1.08
C CYS A 43 25.43 35.46 0.83
N GLN A 44 24.16 35.86 0.95
CA GLN A 44 23.75 37.27 0.91
C GLN A 44 24.36 38.07 2.06
N VAL A 45 24.29 37.56 3.30
CA VAL A 45 24.84 38.21 4.50
C VAL A 45 26.36 38.34 4.42
N PHE A 46 27.06 37.27 4.02
CA PHE A 46 28.49 37.25 3.80
C PHE A 46 28.92 38.28 2.75
N THR A 47 28.33 38.21 1.54
CA THR A 47 28.61 39.15 0.44
C THR A 47 28.33 40.60 0.85
N THR A 48 27.21 40.85 1.53
CA THR A 48 26.85 42.16 2.07
C THR A 48 27.89 42.66 3.09
N SER A 49 28.46 41.76 3.90
CA SER A 49 29.51 42.12 4.87
C SER A 49 30.84 42.50 4.19
N LEU A 50 31.23 41.80 3.11
CA LEU A 50 32.43 42.12 2.34
C LEU A 50 32.32 43.48 1.64
N ILE A 51 31.14 43.77 1.05
CA ILE A 51 30.86 45.07 0.43
C ILE A 51 30.87 46.18 1.47
N LYS A 52 30.20 45.99 2.63
CA LYS A 52 30.19 46.99 3.73
C LYS A 52 31.57 47.26 4.33
N ARG A 53 32.48 46.27 4.31
CA ARG A 53 33.88 46.42 4.74
C ARG A 53 34.80 47.00 3.67
N GLY A 54 34.32 47.21 2.44
CA GLY A 54 35.15 47.65 1.31
C GLY A 54 36.13 46.60 0.77
N ILE A 55 36.02 45.34 1.23
CA ILE A 55 36.86 44.22 0.77
C ILE A 55 36.49 43.84 -0.66
N LEU A 56 35.19 43.81 -0.95
CA LEU A 56 34.63 43.49 -2.26
C LEU A 56 34.04 44.75 -2.88
N SER A 57 34.46 45.15 -4.08
CA SER A 57 33.85 46.29 -4.74
C SER A 57 32.55 45.84 -5.40
N GLY A 58 31.42 46.37 -4.93
CA GLY A 58 30.10 46.15 -5.53
C GLY A 58 29.96 46.64 -6.98
N ARG A 59 31.06 47.06 -7.66
CA ARG A 59 31.12 47.37 -9.09
C ARG A 59 31.73 46.23 -9.94
N GLU A 60 32.07 45.09 -9.35
CA GLU A 60 32.71 43.96 -10.03
C GLU A 60 31.73 43.15 -10.91
N ALA A 61 31.65 43.51 -12.19
CA ALA A 61 30.78 42.88 -13.18
C ALA A 61 31.14 41.42 -13.56
N ALA A 62 32.23 40.86 -13.00
CA ALA A 62 32.51 39.42 -13.06
C ALA A 62 31.64 38.64 -12.08
N LEU A 63 31.42 39.20 -10.87
CA LEU A 63 30.70 38.55 -9.78
C LEU A 63 29.22 38.95 -9.75
N PHE A 64 28.91 40.22 -10.06
CA PHE A 64 27.55 40.77 -10.03
C PHE A 64 26.97 40.98 -11.43
N VAL A 65 25.69 40.66 -11.61
CA VAL A 65 24.99 40.84 -12.89
C VAL A 65 24.72 42.33 -13.12
N THR A 66 25.16 42.87 -14.26
CA THR A 66 24.86 44.25 -14.66
C THR A 66 23.41 44.40 -15.10
N ASN A 67 22.68 45.31 -14.46
CA ASN A 67 21.34 45.72 -14.89
C ASN A 67 21.42 46.44 -16.25
N VAL A 68 20.73 45.89 -17.25
CA VAL A 68 20.79 46.37 -18.65
C VAL A 68 20.23 47.79 -18.81
N ALA A 69 19.30 48.23 -17.96
CA ALA A 69 18.67 49.55 -18.06
C ALA A 69 19.50 50.68 -17.42
N THR A 70 20.29 50.37 -16.38
CA THR A 70 21.08 51.38 -15.64
C THR A 70 22.59 51.29 -15.90
N GLY A 71 23.07 50.17 -16.45
CA GLY A 71 24.50 49.88 -16.56
C GLY A 71 25.18 49.59 -15.21
N LEU A 72 24.41 49.49 -14.11
CA LEU A 72 24.94 49.27 -12.76
C LEU A 72 24.81 47.78 -12.36
N PRO A 73 25.84 47.18 -11.72
CA PRO A 73 25.75 45.85 -11.15
C PRO A 73 24.77 45.74 -9.99
N LEU A 74 24.05 44.61 -9.95
CA LEU A 74 23.08 44.22 -8.92
C LEU A 74 23.79 43.69 -7.67
N SER A 75 24.45 44.60 -6.95
CA SER A 75 25.18 44.34 -5.71
C SER A 75 24.52 44.98 -4.48
N SER A 76 23.29 45.52 -4.62
CA SER A 76 22.57 46.15 -3.52
C SER A 76 22.17 45.12 -2.46
N PRO A 77 22.28 45.42 -1.16
CA PRO A 77 21.71 44.57 -0.10
C PRO A 77 20.18 44.34 -0.20
N THR A 78 19.49 45.07 -1.08
CA THR A 78 18.05 44.93 -1.40
C THR A 78 17.77 44.35 -2.79
N ASP A 79 18.76 44.25 -3.66
CA ASP A 79 18.70 43.62 -4.98
C ASP A 79 20.10 43.12 -5.35
N MET A 80 20.43 41.91 -4.86
CA MET A 80 21.72 41.26 -5.02
C MET A 80 21.58 40.04 -5.93
N THR A 81 22.17 40.13 -7.12
CA THR A 81 22.09 39.11 -8.16
C THR A 81 23.47 38.86 -8.74
N VAL A 82 23.96 37.63 -8.57
CA VAL A 82 25.32 37.22 -8.94
C VAL A 82 25.34 36.38 -10.22
N THR A 83 26.50 36.33 -10.86
CA THR A 83 26.80 35.44 -12.00
C THR A 83 27.02 34.00 -11.51
N LEU A 84 27.30 33.06 -12.41
CA LEU A 84 27.71 31.69 -12.01
C LEU A 84 29.01 31.72 -11.22
N GLU A 85 30.04 32.34 -11.80
CA GLU A 85 31.37 32.56 -11.20
C GLU A 85 31.28 33.32 -9.87
N GLY A 86 30.45 34.36 -9.81
CA GLY A 86 30.16 35.10 -8.58
C GLY A 86 29.53 34.24 -7.49
N CYS A 87 28.56 33.39 -7.85
CA CYS A 87 27.98 32.44 -6.90
C CYS A 87 29.01 31.41 -6.42
N GLU A 88 29.83 30.85 -7.31
CA GLU A 88 30.80 29.80 -6.95
C GLU A 88 31.95 30.36 -6.10
N ALA A 89 32.35 31.62 -6.32
CA ALA A 89 33.36 32.31 -5.49
C ALA A 89 32.81 32.86 -4.16
N LEU A 90 31.56 33.35 -4.11
CA LEU A 90 30.96 33.95 -2.90
C LEU A 90 30.24 32.94 -2.01
N CYS A 91 29.48 32.01 -2.60
CA CYS A 91 28.69 31.01 -1.89
C CYS A 91 29.44 29.67 -1.75
N GLY A 92 30.48 29.42 -2.56
CA GLY A 92 31.34 28.25 -2.48
C GLY A 92 30.80 26.99 -3.18
N PRO A 93 31.43 25.82 -2.93
CA PRO A 93 31.02 24.56 -3.55
C PRO A 93 29.65 24.06 -3.06
N PRO A 94 28.98 23.16 -3.81
CA PRO A 94 27.69 22.60 -3.44
C PRO A 94 27.74 21.84 -2.11
N THR A 95 26.72 22.00 -1.26
CA THR A 95 26.57 21.22 -0.03
C THR A 95 25.14 20.77 0.21
N PHE A 96 25.00 19.74 1.04
CA PHE A 96 23.75 19.43 1.70
C PHE A 96 23.26 20.61 2.55
N TYR A 97 21.97 20.56 2.87
CA TYR A 97 21.33 21.47 3.82
C TYR A 97 21.86 21.31 5.24
N ILE A 98 21.82 22.40 6.02
CA ILE A 98 21.93 22.33 7.49
C ILE A 98 20.66 21.70 8.07
N ASP A 99 19.49 22.12 7.59
CA ASP A 99 18.17 21.56 7.94
C ASP A 99 17.86 20.20 7.24
N ALA A 100 18.85 19.47 6.71
CA ALA A 100 18.64 18.23 5.95
C ALA A 100 17.86 17.16 6.72
N GLY A 101 18.13 16.97 8.01
CA GLY A 101 17.40 16.02 8.88
C GLY A 101 15.93 16.41 9.05
N PRO A 102 15.62 17.65 9.51
CA PRO A 102 14.27 18.18 9.50
C PRO A 102 13.57 18.13 8.13
N ARG A 103 14.22 18.55 7.03
CA ARG A 103 13.70 18.42 5.65
C ARG A 103 13.32 16.98 5.32
N PHE A 104 14.15 16.00 5.67
CA PHE A 104 13.90 14.59 5.44
C PHE A 104 12.71 14.08 6.27
N MET A 105 12.75 14.25 7.58
CA MET A 105 11.69 13.78 8.50
C MET A 105 10.33 14.41 8.20
N THR A 106 10.31 15.68 7.82
CA THR A 106 9.08 16.42 7.45
C THR A 106 8.27 15.71 6.36
N TRP A 107 8.89 14.95 5.46
CA TRP A 107 8.20 14.29 4.34
C TRP A 107 8.27 12.77 4.40
N VAL A 108 9.42 12.20 4.76
CA VAL A 108 9.59 10.75 4.85
C VAL A 108 8.71 10.15 5.93
N LEU A 109 8.42 10.85 7.04
CA LEU A 109 7.46 10.36 8.04
C LEU A 109 6.03 10.26 7.46
N PRO A 110 5.38 11.31 6.90
CA PRO A 110 4.09 11.15 6.23
C PRO A 110 4.07 10.12 5.09
N ILE A 111 5.14 10.04 4.29
CA ILE A 111 5.24 9.10 3.16
C ILE A 111 5.32 7.66 3.65
N THR A 112 6.18 7.36 4.64
CA THR A 112 6.28 6.02 5.24
C THR A 112 5.04 5.67 6.05
N LEU A 113 4.37 6.64 6.66
CA LEU A 113 3.09 6.46 7.34
C LEU A 113 1.98 6.12 6.32
N LEU A 114 1.89 6.79 5.18
CA LEU A 114 0.98 6.39 4.08
C LEU A 114 1.32 5.01 3.51
N LEU A 115 2.60 4.70 3.28
CA LEU A 115 3.05 3.40 2.76
C LEU A 115 2.78 2.23 3.73
N SER A 116 3.01 2.43 5.03
CA SER A 116 2.68 1.44 6.07
C SER A 116 1.17 1.26 6.29
N ASN A 117 0.37 2.21 5.81
CA ASN A 117 -1.09 2.12 5.77
C ASN A 117 -1.61 1.62 4.40
N ILE A 118 -0.76 1.14 3.49
CA ILE A 118 -1.23 0.30 2.38
C ILE A 118 -1.47 -1.10 2.96
N GLU A 119 -2.66 -1.66 2.75
CA GLU A 119 -3.03 -3.01 3.17
C GLU A 119 -2.28 -4.05 2.34
N LEU A 120 -1.13 -4.49 2.88
CA LEU A 120 -0.29 -5.52 2.30
C LEU A 120 -0.80 -6.90 2.73
N SER A 121 -0.92 -7.84 1.79
CA SER A 121 -1.18 -9.23 2.17
C SER A 121 -0.08 -9.71 3.14
N PRO A 122 -0.41 -10.24 4.32
CA PRO A 122 0.56 -10.53 5.37
C PRO A 122 1.36 -11.80 5.09
N THR A 123 2.34 -11.66 4.21
CA THR A 123 3.05 -12.79 3.60
C THR A 123 4.55 -12.56 3.68
N ASP A 124 5.14 -12.92 4.83
CA ASP A 124 6.59 -12.93 5.08
C ASP A 124 7.28 -11.58 4.70
N LYS A 125 8.59 -11.60 4.43
CA LYS A 125 9.39 -10.50 3.87
C LYS A 125 8.92 -10.06 2.47
N ARG A 126 7.95 -10.76 1.85
CA ARG A 126 7.41 -10.41 0.51
C ARG A 126 6.46 -9.21 0.55
N ARG A 127 5.98 -8.80 1.73
CA ARG A 127 5.24 -7.52 1.91
C ARG A 127 5.96 -6.35 1.25
N TYR A 128 7.30 -6.28 1.36
CA TYR A 128 8.10 -5.21 0.78
C TYR A 128 8.07 -5.19 -0.77
N SER A 129 7.84 -6.31 -1.46
CA SER A 129 7.72 -6.30 -2.94
C SER A 129 6.50 -5.53 -3.44
N THR A 130 5.44 -5.47 -2.64
CA THR A 130 4.24 -4.67 -2.95
C THR A 130 4.50 -3.17 -2.79
N LEU A 131 5.25 -2.75 -1.75
CA LEU A 131 5.65 -1.34 -1.60
C LEU A 131 6.59 -0.91 -2.74
N ILE A 132 7.48 -1.80 -3.18
CA ILE A 132 8.32 -1.61 -4.36
C ILE A 132 7.47 -1.42 -5.63
N GLU A 133 6.44 -2.25 -5.86
CA GLU A 133 5.53 -2.09 -7.01
C GLU A 133 4.79 -0.74 -6.97
N VAL A 134 4.31 -0.31 -5.80
CA VAL A 134 3.64 1.00 -5.63
C VAL A 134 4.56 2.16 -5.99
N LEU A 135 5.84 2.08 -5.62
CA LEU A 135 6.83 3.13 -5.91
C LEU A 135 7.39 3.06 -7.36
N GLY A 136 7.45 1.88 -7.98
CA GLY A 136 7.96 1.67 -9.34
C GLY A 136 6.89 1.76 -10.45
N ASN A 137 5.63 1.46 -10.12
CA ASN A 137 4.49 1.46 -11.04
C ASN A 137 3.20 1.91 -10.33
N PRO A 138 3.10 3.19 -9.91
CA PRO A 138 1.98 3.69 -9.12
C PRO A 138 0.64 3.61 -9.88
N ALA A 139 0.63 3.92 -11.17
CA ALA A 139 -0.57 3.78 -12.01
C ALA A 139 -1.00 2.31 -12.16
N GLY A 140 -0.05 1.39 -12.37
CA GLY A 140 -0.31 -0.06 -12.43
C GLY A 140 -0.92 -0.60 -11.14
N SER A 141 -0.46 -0.11 -9.99
CA SER A 141 -0.98 -0.42 -8.66
C SER A 141 -2.40 0.13 -8.45
N ILE A 142 -2.64 1.42 -8.71
CA ILE A 142 -3.97 2.04 -8.62
C ILE A 142 -4.98 1.34 -9.55
N TRP A 143 -4.54 0.90 -10.73
CA TRP A 143 -5.36 0.13 -11.66
C TRP A 143 -5.72 -1.25 -11.10
N SER A 144 -4.81 -1.96 -10.44
CA SER A 144 -5.08 -3.25 -9.81
C SER A 144 -6.09 -3.14 -8.67
N LEU A 145 -5.95 -2.13 -7.80
CA LEU A 145 -6.89 -1.86 -6.71
C LEU A 145 -8.29 -1.51 -7.28
N THR A 146 -8.34 -0.63 -8.28
CA THR A 146 -9.59 -0.29 -9.00
C THR A 146 -10.22 -1.52 -9.66
N HIS A 147 -9.41 -2.42 -10.22
CA HIS A 147 -9.87 -3.67 -10.83
C HIS A 147 -10.41 -4.65 -9.78
N LYS A 148 -9.78 -4.80 -8.61
CA LYS A 148 -10.26 -5.65 -7.50
C LYS A 148 -11.66 -5.20 -7.04
N LEU A 149 -11.83 -3.90 -6.80
CA LEU A 149 -13.14 -3.31 -6.48
C LEU A 149 -14.18 -3.54 -7.59
N GLN A 150 -13.76 -3.49 -8.86
CA GLN A 150 -14.65 -3.83 -9.97
C GLN A 150 -14.99 -5.32 -10.04
N THR A 151 -14.08 -6.25 -9.73
CA THR A 151 -14.40 -7.68 -9.68
C THR A 151 -15.48 -7.94 -8.64
N TRP A 152 -15.31 -7.47 -7.39
CA TRP A 152 -16.33 -7.62 -6.34
C TRP A 152 -17.66 -6.95 -6.70
N ASN A 153 -17.62 -5.81 -7.41
CA ASN A 153 -18.81 -5.14 -7.94
C ASN A 153 -19.53 -6.02 -9.00
N ARG A 154 -18.79 -6.81 -9.81
CA ARG A 154 -19.37 -7.81 -10.73
C ARG A 154 -19.94 -9.01 -9.96
N LEU A 155 -19.23 -9.54 -8.96
CA LEU A 155 -19.70 -10.67 -8.13
C LEU A 155 -20.99 -10.33 -7.36
N TYR A 156 -21.12 -9.09 -6.89
CA TYR A 156 -22.38 -8.60 -6.33
C TYR A 156 -23.53 -8.67 -7.35
N TYR A 157 -23.32 -8.23 -8.62
CA TYR A 157 -24.37 -8.32 -9.63
C TYR A 157 -24.68 -9.77 -10.05
N PHE A 158 -23.67 -10.63 -10.11
CA PHE A 158 -23.85 -12.06 -10.39
C PHE A 158 -24.73 -12.73 -9.31
N ALA A 159 -24.46 -12.45 -8.03
CA ALA A 159 -25.31 -12.89 -6.93
C ALA A 159 -26.72 -12.25 -6.94
N GLU A 160 -26.83 -10.97 -7.35
CA GLU A 160 -28.11 -10.24 -7.48
C GLU A 160 -28.99 -10.87 -8.57
N ASP A 161 -28.43 -11.16 -9.75
CA ASP A 161 -29.13 -11.81 -10.86
C ASP A 161 -29.49 -13.28 -10.52
N PHE A 162 -28.60 -14.03 -9.85
CA PHE A 162 -28.84 -15.42 -9.40
C PHE A 162 -30.00 -15.55 -8.39
N VAL A 163 -30.01 -14.73 -7.32
CA VAL A 163 -31.08 -14.79 -6.29
C VAL A 163 -32.44 -14.43 -6.89
N PHE A 164 -32.50 -13.48 -7.84
CA PHE A 164 -33.75 -13.17 -8.54
C PHE A 164 -34.23 -14.28 -9.48
N GLU A 165 -33.32 -15.09 -10.04
CA GLU A 165 -33.70 -16.30 -10.79
C GLU A 165 -34.23 -17.40 -9.87
N GLN A 166 -33.56 -17.67 -8.73
CA GLN A 166 -34.01 -18.64 -7.73
C GLN A 166 -35.39 -18.28 -7.14
N ASP A 167 -35.64 -17.01 -6.81
CA ASP A 167 -36.93 -16.52 -6.30
C ASP A 167 -38.04 -16.47 -7.40
N GLY A 168 -37.73 -16.84 -8.65
CA GLY A 168 -38.66 -16.78 -9.80
C GLY A 168 -38.99 -15.35 -10.26
N ILE A 169 -38.30 -14.33 -9.74
CA ILE A 169 -38.51 -12.91 -10.02
C ILE A 169 -37.79 -12.56 -11.33
N ARG A 170 -38.34 -13.03 -12.46
CA ARG A 170 -37.78 -12.84 -13.81
C ARG A 170 -37.14 -11.44 -13.99
N PRO A 171 -35.81 -11.33 -14.12
CA PRO A 171 -35.15 -10.04 -14.29
C PRO A 171 -35.65 -9.37 -15.57
N ARG A 172 -36.16 -8.13 -15.46
CA ARG A 172 -36.85 -7.41 -16.54
C ARG A 172 -35.90 -6.85 -17.62
N GLY A 173 -35.28 -7.76 -18.37
CA GLY A 173 -34.59 -7.53 -19.64
C GLY A 173 -33.19 -6.92 -19.51
N ALA A 174 -32.16 -7.77 -19.59
CA ALA A 174 -30.75 -7.39 -19.44
C ALA A 174 -30.33 -6.22 -20.36
N LEU A 175 -30.88 -6.13 -21.58
CA LEU A 175 -30.53 -5.10 -22.57
C LEU A 175 -30.85 -3.66 -22.15
N HIS A 176 -31.73 -3.44 -21.15
CA HIS A 176 -32.14 -2.09 -20.75
C HIS A 176 -31.28 -1.52 -19.59
N ASN A 177 -30.31 -2.29 -19.09
CA ASN A 177 -29.71 -2.05 -17.78
C ASN A 177 -28.82 -0.81 -17.66
N THR A 178 -28.11 -0.34 -18.68
CA THR A 178 -27.27 0.88 -18.56
C THR A 178 -28.10 2.14 -18.38
N ALA A 179 -29.07 2.39 -19.27
CA ALA A 179 -29.99 3.52 -19.17
C ALA A 179 -30.85 3.46 -17.90
N ARG A 180 -31.33 2.26 -17.51
CA ARG A 180 -32.05 2.09 -16.24
C ARG A 180 -31.15 2.26 -15.02
N ARG A 181 -29.91 1.76 -14.98
CA ARG A 181 -29.01 1.94 -13.81
C ARG A 181 -28.65 3.42 -13.61
N ALA A 182 -28.42 4.18 -14.68
CA ALA A 182 -28.26 5.64 -14.60
C ALA A 182 -29.55 6.34 -14.08
N ARG A 183 -30.71 6.03 -14.69
CA ARG A 183 -32.00 6.60 -14.28
C ARG A 183 -32.38 6.21 -12.84
N TYR A 184 -32.09 4.99 -12.40
CA TYR A 184 -32.30 4.54 -11.03
C TYR A 184 -31.27 5.12 -10.05
N ALA A 185 -30.03 5.43 -10.45
CA ALA A 185 -29.11 6.15 -9.59
C ALA A 185 -29.61 7.58 -9.30
N VAL A 186 -30.02 8.31 -10.34
CA VAL A 186 -30.63 9.64 -10.23
C VAL A 186 -31.93 9.58 -9.44
N LEU A 187 -32.83 8.64 -9.75
CA LEU A 187 -34.09 8.47 -9.02
C LEU A 187 -33.89 7.98 -7.58
N ARG A 188 -32.87 7.16 -7.25
CA ARG A 188 -32.59 6.74 -5.86
C ARG A 188 -31.98 7.89 -5.06
N MET A 189 -31.14 8.74 -5.66
CA MET A 189 -30.70 10.01 -5.05
C MET A 189 -31.89 10.94 -4.76
N ALA A 190 -32.73 11.20 -5.77
CA ALA A 190 -33.93 12.02 -5.62
C ALA A 190 -34.91 11.44 -4.58
N ASN A 191 -35.10 10.12 -4.56
CA ASN A 191 -35.99 9.42 -3.62
C ASN A 191 -35.39 9.35 -2.20
N ILE A 192 -34.06 9.34 -2.02
CA ILE A 192 -33.42 9.50 -0.71
C ILE A 192 -33.67 10.92 -0.18
N ILE A 193 -33.47 11.95 -0.99
CA ILE A 193 -33.78 13.35 -0.64
C ILE A 193 -35.28 13.49 -0.31
N GLN A 194 -36.15 12.96 -1.17
CA GLN A 194 -37.60 12.98 -1.00
C GLN A 194 -38.07 12.17 0.23
N ARG A 195 -37.43 11.05 0.57
CA ARG A 195 -37.71 10.27 1.80
C ARG A 195 -37.21 10.98 3.05
N SER A 196 -36.06 11.63 3.01
CA SER A 196 -35.59 12.49 4.11
C SER A 196 -36.58 13.62 4.38
N TRP A 197 -37.16 14.21 3.32
CA TRP A 197 -38.20 15.22 3.40
C TRP A 197 -39.55 14.67 3.91
N HIS A 198 -40.08 13.61 3.28
CA HIS A 198 -41.37 13.02 3.65
C HIS A 198 -41.37 12.29 4.99
N SER A 199 -40.25 11.75 5.47
CA SER A 199 -40.20 11.11 6.79
C SER A 199 -40.37 12.12 7.93
N LYS A 200 -39.86 13.36 7.77
CA LYS A 200 -40.13 14.47 8.69
C LYS A 200 -41.61 14.90 8.67
N ILE A 201 -42.26 14.88 7.50
CA ILE A 201 -43.67 15.27 7.35
C ILE A 201 -44.63 14.16 7.85
N ARG A 202 -44.43 12.92 7.41
CA ARG A 202 -45.36 11.79 7.66
C ARG A 202 -45.36 11.31 9.12
N ARG A 203 -44.34 11.64 9.93
CA ARG A 203 -44.35 11.40 11.39
C ARG A 203 -45.46 12.14 12.16
N ARG A 204 -46.13 13.14 11.56
CA ARG A 204 -47.20 13.92 12.24
C ARG A 204 -48.62 13.42 12.00
N GLN A 205 -48.86 12.58 11.00
CA GLN A 205 -50.20 12.04 10.67
C GLN A 205 -50.08 10.68 9.98
N PHE A 206 -50.36 9.57 10.71
CA PHE A 206 -51.29 8.52 10.24
C PHE A 206 -51.57 7.46 11.31
N THR A 207 -52.85 7.11 11.48
CA THR A 207 -53.32 5.93 12.22
C THR A 207 -53.75 4.83 11.25
N GLU A 208 -52.81 4.01 10.78
CA GLU A 208 -53.12 2.76 10.08
C GLU A 208 -52.16 1.62 10.49
N SER A 209 -52.69 0.58 11.11
CA SER A 209 -51.90 -0.60 11.50
C SER A 209 -51.86 -1.71 10.44
N LYS A 210 -52.61 -1.59 9.33
CA LYS A 210 -52.66 -2.62 8.25
C LYS A 210 -51.67 -2.32 7.11
N THR A 211 -51.68 -1.11 6.56
CA THR A 211 -50.74 -0.69 5.51
C THR A 211 -49.29 -0.73 6.00
N LEU A 212 -49.05 -0.28 7.24
CA LEU A 212 -47.73 -0.29 7.87
C LEU A 212 -47.19 -1.73 8.11
N LYS A 213 -48.04 -2.69 8.48
CA LYS A 213 -47.66 -4.11 8.57
C LYS A 213 -47.30 -4.72 7.22
N SER A 214 -48.06 -4.40 6.16
CA SER A 214 -47.76 -4.85 4.79
C SER A 214 -46.43 -4.25 4.28
N ALA A 215 -46.24 -2.95 4.48
CA ALA A 215 -44.99 -2.26 4.14
C ALA A 215 -43.79 -2.87 4.88
N ARG A 216 -43.91 -3.12 6.19
CA ARG A 216 -42.86 -3.75 7.01
C ARG A 216 -42.51 -5.15 6.52
N LYS A 217 -43.49 -6.01 6.23
CA LYS A 217 -43.22 -7.36 5.70
C LYS A 217 -42.45 -7.31 4.37
N ASN A 218 -42.83 -6.40 3.47
CA ASN A 218 -42.13 -6.23 2.20
C ASN A 218 -40.70 -5.68 2.39
N GLU A 219 -40.49 -4.81 3.38
CA GLU A 219 -39.16 -4.30 3.75
C GLU A 219 -38.27 -5.40 4.36
N GLU A 220 -38.84 -6.25 5.23
CA GLU A 220 -38.16 -7.43 5.79
C GLU A 220 -37.74 -8.43 4.69
N THR A 221 -38.60 -8.72 3.70
CA THR A 221 -38.24 -9.57 2.54
C THR A 221 -37.15 -8.94 1.66
N ILE A 222 -37.19 -7.63 1.40
CA ILE A 222 -36.15 -6.93 0.62
C ILE A 222 -34.80 -6.98 1.36
N LEU A 223 -34.80 -6.83 2.68
CA LEU A 223 -33.59 -6.94 3.51
C LEU A 223 -33.03 -8.37 3.52
N GLN A 224 -33.89 -9.40 3.56
CA GLN A 224 -33.48 -10.80 3.42
C GLN A 224 -32.85 -11.07 2.05
N GLN A 225 -33.42 -10.56 0.96
CA GLN A 225 -32.82 -10.68 -0.39
C GLN A 225 -31.48 -9.94 -0.48
N GLU A 226 -31.37 -8.71 0.01
CA GLU A 226 -30.11 -7.94 0.00
C GLU A 226 -29.04 -8.58 0.91
N MET A 227 -29.44 -9.38 1.90
CA MET A 227 -28.55 -10.21 2.72
C MET A 227 -28.11 -11.50 1.98
N LYS A 228 -29.02 -12.28 1.37
CA LYS A 228 -28.67 -13.45 0.53
C LYS A 228 -27.67 -13.09 -0.57
N VAL A 229 -27.95 -12.02 -1.32
CA VAL A 229 -27.07 -11.50 -2.39
C VAL A 229 -25.69 -11.14 -1.83
N ARG A 230 -25.62 -10.53 -0.65
CA ARG A 230 -24.36 -10.20 0.02
C ARG A 230 -23.59 -11.45 0.43
N VAL A 231 -24.26 -12.43 1.04
CA VAL A 231 -23.68 -13.70 1.50
C VAL A 231 -23.00 -14.42 0.34
N ILE A 232 -23.74 -14.68 -0.75
CA ILE A 232 -23.24 -15.32 -1.96
C ILE A 232 -22.05 -14.52 -2.53
N ALA A 233 -22.20 -13.21 -2.72
CA ALA A 233 -21.13 -12.37 -3.26
C ALA A 233 -19.86 -12.37 -2.38
N THR A 234 -20.00 -12.53 -1.05
CA THR A 234 -18.87 -12.58 -0.12
C THR A 234 -18.10 -13.90 -0.24
N VAL A 235 -18.81 -15.03 -0.33
CA VAL A 235 -18.20 -16.35 -0.57
C VAL A 235 -17.53 -16.41 -1.95
N LEU A 236 -18.20 -15.96 -3.01
CA LEU A 236 -17.62 -15.90 -4.36
C LEU A 236 -16.39 -14.97 -4.42
N ALA A 237 -16.38 -13.88 -3.65
CA ALA A 237 -15.21 -13.02 -3.50
C ALA A 237 -14.09 -13.65 -2.65
N GLY A 238 -14.41 -14.60 -1.76
CA GLY A 238 -13.44 -15.48 -1.10
C GLY A 238 -12.76 -16.44 -2.08
N PHE A 239 -13.53 -17.12 -2.93
CA PHE A 239 -12.98 -17.91 -4.04
C PHE A 239 -12.10 -17.05 -4.98
N GLU A 240 -12.51 -15.81 -5.29
CA GLU A 240 -11.73 -14.86 -6.09
C GLU A 240 -10.45 -14.35 -5.39
N GLU A 241 -10.38 -14.45 -4.06
CA GLU A 241 -9.20 -14.18 -3.22
C GLU A 241 -8.28 -15.42 -3.05
N LEU A 242 -8.65 -16.58 -3.61
CA LEU A 242 -7.81 -17.80 -3.66
C LEU A 242 -7.41 -18.16 -5.09
N LEU A 243 -8.28 -17.91 -6.06
CA LEU A 243 -8.05 -18.25 -7.47
C LEU A 243 -7.53 -17.08 -8.30
N GLY A 244 -7.67 -15.85 -7.80
CA GLY A 244 -7.16 -14.63 -8.43
C GLY A 244 -7.78 -14.35 -9.79
N ALA A 245 -7.19 -14.92 -10.84
CA ALA A 245 -7.64 -14.82 -12.23
C ALA A 245 -8.17 -16.13 -12.84
N ALA A 246 -7.96 -17.29 -12.21
CA ALA A 246 -8.63 -18.52 -12.61
C ALA A 246 -10.14 -18.48 -12.28
N ALA A 247 -10.57 -17.53 -11.45
CA ALA A 247 -11.96 -17.26 -11.08
C ALA A 247 -12.75 -16.68 -12.27
N THR A 248 -13.25 -17.55 -13.14
CA THR A 248 -14.07 -17.20 -14.31
C THR A 248 -15.57 -17.22 -13.97
N GLU A 249 -16.38 -16.57 -14.82
CA GLU A 249 -17.85 -16.63 -14.72
C GLU A 249 -18.39 -18.06 -14.88
N ALA A 250 -17.73 -18.90 -15.69
CA ALA A 250 -18.04 -20.33 -15.78
C ALA A 250 -17.78 -21.06 -14.46
N PHE A 251 -16.62 -20.82 -13.82
CA PHE A 251 -16.31 -21.38 -12.51
C PHE A 251 -17.32 -20.95 -11.43
N PHE A 252 -17.72 -19.67 -11.39
CA PHE A 252 -18.73 -19.22 -10.42
C PHE A 252 -20.11 -19.84 -10.68
N ASN A 253 -20.51 -20.05 -11.95
CA ASN A 253 -21.72 -20.81 -12.26
C ASN A 253 -21.65 -22.25 -11.74
N THR A 254 -20.51 -22.94 -11.93
CA THR A 254 -20.28 -24.29 -11.38
C THR A 254 -20.42 -24.33 -9.85
N ILE A 255 -19.76 -23.41 -9.14
CA ILE A 255 -19.88 -23.27 -7.68
C ILE A 255 -21.33 -23.03 -7.24
N MET A 256 -22.09 -22.20 -7.95
CA MET A 256 -23.50 -21.96 -7.63
C MET A 256 -24.43 -23.13 -8.00
N SER A 257 -24.07 -23.98 -8.96
CA SER A 257 -24.85 -25.18 -9.29
C SER A 257 -24.54 -26.40 -8.41
N GLU A 258 -23.33 -26.48 -7.86
CA GLU A 258 -22.86 -27.64 -7.09
C GLU A 258 -22.93 -27.43 -5.57
N LEU A 259 -22.70 -26.21 -5.08
CA LEU A 259 -22.49 -25.94 -3.64
C LEU A 259 -23.55 -25.05 -2.99
N TRP A 260 -24.53 -24.52 -3.74
CA TRP A 260 -25.62 -23.73 -3.18
C TRP A 260 -26.93 -24.53 -3.15
N ASN A 261 -27.36 -24.89 -1.95
CA ASN A 261 -28.73 -25.27 -1.64
C ASN A 261 -29.30 -24.30 -0.58
N GLU A 262 -30.61 -24.04 -0.62
CA GLU A 262 -31.32 -23.22 0.37
C GLU A 262 -31.18 -23.81 1.78
N ASP A 263 -31.20 -25.14 1.93
CA ASP A 263 -30.96 -25.82 3.21
C ASP A 263 -29.53 -25.58 3.76
N GLN A 264 -28.56 -25.35 2.87
CA GLN A 264 -27.15 -25.08 3.20
C GLN A 264 -26.86 -23.58 3.40
N HIS A 265 -27.86 -22.70 3.25
CA HIS A 265 -27.70 -21.25 3.35
C HIS A 265 -27.00 -20.81 4.64
N ILE A 266 -27.25 -21.48 5.77
CA ILE A 266 -26.61 -21.16 7.06
C ILE A 266 -25.08 -21.34 7.04
N HIS A 267 -24.56 -22.32 6.29
CA HIS A 267 -23.12 -22.52 6.12
C HIS A 267 -22.50 -21.45 5.24
N TRP A 268 -23.21 -21.02 4.18
CA TRP A 268 -22.81 -19.87 3.37
C TRP A 268 -22.81 -18.56 4.17
N VAL A 269 -23.83 -18.35 5.02
CA VAL A 269 -23.92 -17.20 5.94
C VAL A 269 -22.75 -17.19 6.92
N SER A 270 -22.44 -18.33 7.54
CA SER A 270 -21.30 -18.52 8.44
C SER A 270 -19.97 -18.22 7.74
N ALA A 271 -19.73 -18.82 6.57
CA ALA A 271 -18.52 -18.60 5.78
C ALA A 271 -18.40 -17.14 5.29
N ALA A 272 -19.49 -16.49 4.91
CA ALA A 272 -19.50 -15.06 4.57
C ALA A 272 -19.18 -14.18 5.80
N GLY A 273 -19.70 -14.53 6.97
CA GLY A 273 -19.36 -13.89 8.24
C GLY A 273 -17.88 -14.01 8.59
N GLU A 274 -17.32 -15.23 8.55
CA GLU A 274 -15.89 -15.48 8.78
C GLU A 274 -15.01 -14.77 7.74
N LEU A 275 -15.36 -14.80 6.44
CA LEU A 275 -14.61 -14.11 5.38
C LEU A 275 -14.63 -12.58 5.54
N ALA A 276 -15.77 -12.01 5.91
CA ALA A 276 -15.89 -10.57 6.13
C ALA A 276 -15.33 -10.11 7.49
N GLY A 277 -15.24 -11.01 8.48
CA GLY A 277 -14.60 -10.76 9.78
C GLY A 277 -13.08 -10.92 9.75
N GLY A 278 -12.56 -11.86 8.95
CA GLY A 278 -11.13 -12.15 8.82
C GLY A 278 -10.31 -11.12 8.04
N ARG A 279 -10.92 -10.01 7.60
CA ARG A 279 -10.22 -8.90 6.94
C ARG A 279 -9.90 -7.76 7.90
N THR A 280 -8.74 -7.16 7.70
CA THR A 280 -8.36 -5.89 8.30
C THR A 280 -9.31 -4.76 7.86
N ASP A 281 -9.65 -3.88 8.81
CA ASP A 281 -10.33 -2.61 8.54
C ASP A 281 -9.55 -1.46 9.19
N GLU A 282 -8.40 -1.14 8.61
CA GLU A 282 -7.53 -0.06 9.10
C GLU A 282 -7.96 1.32 8.53
N PHE A 283 -9.17 1.43 7.98
CA PHE A 283 -9.63 2.61 7.23
C PHE A 283 -9.62 3.91 8.04
N PHE A 284 -9.93 3.86 9.34
CA PHE A 284 -9.82 5.03 10.22
C PHE A 284 -8.36 5.44 10.47
N ARG A 285 -7.44 4.47 10.59
CA ARG A 285 -6.00 4.74 10.71
C ARG A 285 -5.43 5.32 9.42
N THR A 286 -5.94 4.87 8.27
CA THR A 286 -5.61 5.43 6.95
C THR A 286 -6.23 6.80 6.71
N LEU A 287 -7.44 7.08 7.21
CA LEU A 287 -8.01 8.43 7.17
C LEU A 287 -7.19 9.40 8.04
N LEU A 288 -6.72 8.95 9.21
CA LEU A 288 -5.77 9.70 10.05
C LEU A 288 -4.42 9.89 9.33
N ALA A 289 -3.90 8.86 8.64
CA ALA A 289 -2.68 8.95 7.85
C ALA A 289 -2.77 10.01 6.74
N VAL A 290 -3.90 10.01 6.01
CA VAL A 290 -4.19 11.04 5.00
C VAL A 290 -4.36 12.41 5.64
N ALA A 291 -5.02 12.52 6.79
CA ALA A 291 -5.17 13.80 7.51
C ALA A 291 -3.80 14.37 7.96
N ILE A 292 -2.91 13.53 8.52
CA ILE A 292 -1.54 13.91 8.88
C ILE A 292 -0.76 14.36 7.64
N TYR A 293 -0.86 13.63 6.53
CA TYR A 293 -0.25 14.02 5.26
C TYR A 293 -0.78 15.38 4.75
N MET A 294 -2.10 15.61 4.78
CA MET A 294 -2.69 16.90 4.37
C MET A 294 -2.27 18.05 5.30
N LEU A 295 -2.22 17.82 6.61
CA LEU A 295 -1.73 18.79 7.60
C LEU A 295 -0.26 19.13 7.38
N GLN A 296 0.56 18.17 6.96
CA GLN A 296 1.97 18.41 6.67
C GLN A 296 2.21 19.10 5.33
N VAL A 297 1.37 18.86 4.32
CA VAL A 297 1.35 19.70 3.11
C VAL A 297 0.88 21.13 3.46
N ALA A 298 -0.04 21.29 4.41
CA ALA A 298 -0.50 22.59 4.87
C ALA A 298 0.52 23.36 5.74
N SER A 299 1.29 22.67 6.60
CA SER A 299 2.30 23.29 7.47
C SER A 299 3.41 23.98 6.67
N ALA A 300 3.74 23.45 5.48
CA ALA A 300 4.67 24.06 4.52
C ALA A 300 4.22 25.43 3.96
N PHE A 301 2.96 25.83 4.16
CA PHE A 301 2.43 27.17 3.82
C PHE A 301 2.22 28.06 5.05
N VAL A 302 1.91 27.47 6.21
CA VAL A 302 1.51 28.21 7.41
C VAL A 302 2.70 28.34 8.36
N LYS A 303 3.35 29.51 8.36
CA LYS A 303 4.52 29.80 9.24
C LYS A 303 4.28 29.50 10.73
N GLY A 304 3.05 29.68 11.21
CA GLY A 304 2.69 29.36 12.61
C GLY A 304 2.60 27.87 12.94
N VAL A 305 2.73 26.99 11.94
CA VAL A 305 2.66 25.52 12.09
C VAL A 305 3.95 24.86 11.59
N GLY A 306 4.48 25.29 10.44
CA GLY A 306 5.75 24.79 9.88
C GLY A 306 7.01 25.53 10.34
N GLY A 307 6.87 26.55 11.21
CA GLY A 307 7.95 27.48 11.56
C GLY A 307 8.25 28.51 10.46
N GLU A 308 9.28 29.33 10.66
CA GLU A 308 9.86 30.09 9.54
C GLU A 308 10.80 29.17 8.76
N PRO A 309 10.54 28.88 7.46
CA PRO A 309 11.47 28.09 6.67
C PRO A 309 12.75 28.89 6.47
N GLN A 310 13.86 28.41 7.04
CA GLN A 310 15.20 28.91 6.70
C GLN A 310 15.48 28.72 5.20
N THR A 311 14.79 27.76 4.57
CA THR A 311 15.12 27.25 3.26
C THR A 311 13.92 27.25 2.30
N PRO A 312 14.14 27.37 0.97
CA PRO A 312 13.08 27.66 0.01
C PRO A 312 12.09 26.50 -0.19
N PRO A 313 10.80 26.65 0.17
CA PRO A 313 9.89 25.51 0.32
C PRO A 313 9.38 24.94 -1.02
N GLY A 314 9.49 25.67 -2.14
CA GLY A 314 8.89 25.25 -3.42
C GLY A 314 9.35 23.87 -3.93
N GLY A 315 10.65 23.54 -3.82
CA GLY A 315 11.14 22.21 -4.23
C GLY A 315 10.70 21.08 -3.30
N VAL A 316 10.44 21.43 -2.04
CA VAL A 316 10.02 20.52 -0.97
C VAL A 316 8.52 20.21 -1.12
N ILE A 317 7.69 21.26 -1.25
CA ILE A 317 6.26 21.18 -1.57
C ILE A 317 6.05 20.40 -2.88
N ALA A 318 6.80 20.70 -3.95
CA ALA A 318 6.68 19.99 -5.22
C ALA A 318 6.96 18.48 -5.08
N SER A 319 7.90 18.09 -4.22
CA SER A 319 8.21 16.67 -3.97
C SER A 319 7.07 15.96 -3.23
N GLY A 320 6.46 16.61 -2.24
CA GLY A 320 5.24 16.11 -1.58
C GLY A 320 4.08 15.98 -2.57
N VAL A 321 3.79 17.04 -3.31
CA VAL A 321 2.71 17.07 -4.33
C VAL A 321 2.93 16.02 -5.42
N PHE A 322 4.16 15.71 -5.81
CA PHE A 322 4.46 14.64 -6.75
C PHE A 322 4.11 13.25 -6.21
N LEU A 323 4.39 13.00 -4.92
CA LEU A 323 4.11 11.73 -4.23
C LEU A 323 2.67 11.60 -3.70
N SER A 324 1.85 12.62 -3.88
CA SER A 324 0.45 12.66 -3.40
C SER A 324 -0.45 11.52 -3.91
N TYR A 325 -0.08 10.83 -5.00
CA TYR A 325 -0.76 9.62 -5.47
C TYR A 325 -0.81 8.48 -4.43
N LEU A 326 0.04 8.54 -3.39
CA LEU A 326 -0.01 7.60 -2.26
C LEU A 326 -1.34 7.72 -1.49
N VAL A 327 -1.99 8.89 -1.45
CA VAL A 327 -3.31 9.09 -0.83
C VAL A 327 -4.37 8.17 -1.45
N PRO A 328 -4.66 8.21 -2.77
CA PRO A 328 -5.59 7.27 -3.39
C PRO A 328 -5.11 5.82 -3.36
N THR A 329 -3.81 5.56 -3.32
CA THR A 329 -3.30 4.19 -3.22
C THR A 329 -3.63 3.57 -1.86
N ALA A 330 -3.30 4.25 -0.75
CA ALA A 330 -3.61 3.80 0.60
C ALA A 330 -5.13 3.72 0.84
N VAL A 331 -5.90 4.75 0.45
CA VAL A 331 -7.35 4.78 0.62
C VAL A 331 -8.05 3.63 -0.13
N LEU A 332 -7.73 3.41 -1.41
CA LEU A 332 -8.34 2.31 -2.18
C LEU A 332 -7.89 0.93 -1.67
N SER A 333 -6.64 0.80 -1.25
CA SER A 333 -6.11 -0.40 -0.61
C SER A 333 -6.86 -0.72 0.69
N ASN A 334 -7.18 0.27 1.52
CA ASN A 334 -7.99 0.09 2.74
C ASN A 334 -9.45 -0.24 2.44
N CYS A 335 -10.05 0.37 1.41
CA CYS A 335 -11.41 0.01 1.01
C CYS A 335 -11.53 -1.47 0.59
N ILE A 336 -10.43 -2.10 0.17
CA ILE A 336 -10.32 -3.54 -0.11
C ILE A 336 -9.96 -4.33 1.17
N GLY A 337 -9.02 -3.82 1.98
CA GLY A 337 -8.46 -4.53 3.14
C GLY A 337 -7.63 -5.76 2.74
N ALA A 338 -7.05 -6.46 3.71
CA ALA A 338 -6.36 -7.74 3.50
C ALA A 338 -6.86 -8.79 4.50
N PHE A 339 -6.72 -10.08 4.18
CA PHE A 339 -6.87 -11.13 5.19
C PHE A 339 -5.63 -11.17 6.09
N THR A 340 -5.81 -11.38 7.41
CA THR A 340 -4.70 -11.50 8.37
C THR A 340 -3.80 -12.72 8.14
N ASP A 341 -4.33 -13.75 7.48
CA ASP A 341 -3.59 -14.80 6.78
C ASP A 341 -4.45 -15.29 5.60
N ARG A 342 -3.84 -15.59 4.45
CA ARG A 342 -4.52 -16.21 3.31
C ARG A 342 -4.92 -17.65 3.58
N ARG A 343 -4.21 -18.33 4.48
CA ARG A 343 -4.59 -19.65 5.01
C ARG A 343 -5.94 -19.59 5.75
N THR A 344 -6.30 -18.45 6.36
CA THR A 344 -7.63 -18.24 6.94
C THR A 344 -8.72 -18.25 5.87
N CYS A 345 -8.55 -17.49 4.78
CA CYS A 345 -9.48 -17.50 3.64
C CYS A 345 -9.61 -18.91 3.03
N LEU A 346 -8.49 -19.62 2.86
CA LEU A 346 -8.48 -21.01 2.39
C LEU A 346 -9.27 -21.91 3.33
N ARG A 347 -8.97 -21.88 4.64
CA ARG A 347 -9.64 -22.70 5.66
C ARG A 347 -11.15 -22.47 5.71
N ILE A 348 -11.61 -21.22 5.59
CA ILE A 348 -13.05 -20.90 5.59
C ILE A 348 -13.74 -21.47 4.34
N ILE A 349 -13.11 -21.33 3.17
CA ILE A 349 -13.63 -21.90 1.93
C ILE A 349 -13.61 -23.44 1.97
N SER A 350 -12.52 -24.07 2.42
CA SER A 350 -12.45 -25.53 2.61
C SER A 350 -13.54 -26.03 3.55
N LYS A 351 -13.69 -25.43 4.74
CA LYS A 351 -14.76 -25.73 5.70
C LYS A 351 -16.15 -25.58 5.09
N LEU A 352 -16.37 -24.60 4.21
CA LEU A 352 -17.64 -24.47 3.50
C LEU A 352 -17.86 -25.67 2.57
N VAL A 353 -16.91 -25.97 1.67
CA VAL A 353 -17.12 -27.03 0.68
C VAL A 353 -17.14 -28.43 1.31
N GLU A 354 -16.39 -28.66 2.39
CA GLU A 354 -16.46 -29.89 3.20
C GLU A 354 -17.86 -30.16 3.78
N VAL A 355 -18.70 -29.12 3.92
CA VAL A 355 -20.06 -29.21 4.48
C VAL A 355 -21.15 -29.04 3.42
N THR A 356 -20.86 -28.40 2.28
CA THR A 356 -21.86 -28.17 1.22
C THR A 356 -21.71 -29.06 -0.01
N ALA A 357 -20.55 -29.67 -0.25
CA ALA A 357 -20.42 -30.67 -1.31
C ALA A 357 -21.23 -31.93 -0.98
N PRO A 358 -21.94 -32.54 -1.96
CA PRO A 358 -22.53 -33.87 -1.79
C PRO A 358 -21.43 -34.94 -1.63
N ASP A 359 -21.79 -36.07 -1.00
CA ASP A 359 -20.84 -37.13 -0.60
C ASP A 359 -19.98 -37.68 -1.76
N ASP A 360 -20.48 -37.65 -2.99
CA ASP A 360 -19.80 -38.14 -4.20
C ASP A 360 -18.73 -37.17 -4.75
N ILE A 361 -18.70 -35.92 -4.27
CA ILE A 361 -17.69 -34.92 -4.64
C ILE A 361 -16.48 -34.94 -3.68
N HIS A 362 -16.56 -35.59 -2.51
CA HIS A 362 -15.46 -35.64 -1.53
C HIS A 362 -14.16 -36.30 -2.04
N ASP A 363 -14.22 -37.16 -3.06
CA ASP A 363 -13.03 -37.74 -3.72
C ASP A 363 -12.35 -36.78 -4.72
N ARG A 364 -12.95 -35.62 -5.02
CA ARG A 364 -12.38 -34.56 -5.85
C ARG A 364 -11.87 -33.41 -4.97
N PRO A 365 -10.70 -32.82 -5.25
CA PRO A 365 -10.29 -31.60 -4.55
C PRO A 365 -11.31 -30.48 -4.86
N PRO A 366 -11.92 -29.84 -3.85
CA PRO A 366 -12.99 -28.83 -4.04
C PRO A 366 -12.49 -27.48 -4.57
N ILE A 367 -11.20 -27.39 -4.87
CA ILE A 367 -10.54 -26.22 -5.46
C ILE A 367 -10.21 -26.65 -6.90
N PRO A 368 -10.59 -25.86 -7.92
CA PRO A 368 -10.51 -26.28 -9.31
C PRO A 368 -9.07 -26.69 -9.66
N ASP A 369 -8.97 -27.77 -10.42
CA ASP A 369 -7.95 -28.83 -10.29
C ASP A 369 -6.52 -28.40 -9.97
N ARG A 370 -5.77 -29.28 -9.29
CA ARG A 370 -4.34 -29.05 -9.01
C ARG A 370 -3.55 -28.77 -10.29
N ASP A 371 -3.98 -29.27 -11.44
CA ASP A 371 -3.40 -28.95 -12.75
C ASP A 371 -3.49 -27.45 -13.13
N LEU A 372 -4.46 -26.68 -12.58
CA LEU A 372 -4.47 -25.22 -12.71
C LEU A 372 -3.35 -24.55 -11.90
N CYS A 373 -2.82 -25.21 -10.87
CA CYS A 373 -1.70 -24.75 -10.05
C CYS A 373 -0.65 -25.86 -9.90
N GLU A 374 0.33 -25.87 -10.81
CA GLU A 374 1.55 -26.72 -10.86
C GLU A 374 2.32 -26.88 -9.50
N ALA A 375 1.91 -26.11 -8.49
CA ALA A 375 2.24 -26.23 -7.08
C ALA A 375 2.27 -27.68 -6.54
N THR A 376 3.48 -28.11 -6.21
CA THR A 376 3.76 -29.41 -5.58
C THR A 376 3.36 -29.46 -4.10
N SER A 377 3.17 -28.31 -3.45
CA SER A 377 2.72 -28.20 -2.05
C SER A 377 1.84 -26.98 -1.80
N TRP A 378 1.22 -26.88 -0.62
CA TRP A 378 0.49 -25.67 -0.21
C TRP A 378 1.40 -24.44 -0.11
N GLU A 379 2.67 -24.63 0.28
CA GLU A 379 3.64 -23.54 0.36
C GLU A 379 4.02 -23.03 -1.04
N ASP A 380 4.18 -23.95 -2.00
CA ASP A 380 4.37 -23.65 -3.42
C ASP A 380 3.14 -22.93 -4.01
N TYR A 381 1.91 -23.37 -3.68
CA TYR A 381 0.69 -22.67 -4.07
C TYR A 381 0.66 -21.23 -3.54
N PHE A 382 0.89 -21.00 -2.25
CA PHE A 382 0.93 -19.64 -1.70
C PHE A 382 2.09 -18.81 -2.26
N HIS A 383 3.23 -19.44 -2.54
CA HIS A 383 4.39 -18.83 -3.21
C HIS A 383 4.04 -18.33 -4.61
N GLN A 384 3.36 -19.15 -5.42
CA GLN A 384 2.91 -18.83 -6.77
C GLN A 384 1.74 -17.84 -6.78
N PHE A 385 0.83 -17.92 -5.80
CA PHE A 385 -0.38 -17.10 -5.74
C PHE A 385 -0.11 -15.60 -5.71
N HIS A 386 1.04 -15.18 -5.19
CA HIS A 386 1.52 -13.79 -5.28
C HIS A 386 1.55 -13.26 -6.72
N PHE A 387 2.16 -14.02 -7.64
CA PHE A 387 2.31 -13.60 -9.02
C PHE A 387 1.11 -13.94 -9.92
N ARG A 388 0.16 -14.75 -9.43
CA ARG A 388 -1.08 -15.09 -10.14
C ARG A 388 -2.22 -14.08 -9.96
N GLY A 389 -1.90 -12.90 -9.42
CA GLY A 389 -2.88 -11.82 -9.24
C GLY A 389 -3.63 -11.86 -7.91
N GLY A 390 -3.10 -12.60 -6.92
CA GLY A 390 -3.58 -12.56 -5.55
C GLY A 390 -3.23 -11.25 -4.84
N ASN A 391 -2.08 -10.63 -5.12
CA ASN A 391 -1.72 -9.32 -4.54
C ASN A 391 -2.70 -8.22 -5.03
N PRO A 392 -3.35 -7.44 -4.14
CA PRO A 392 -4.27 -6.37 -4.58
C PRO A 392 -3.64 -5.29 -5.47
N THR A 393 -2.33 -5.02 -5.36
CA THR A 393 -1.61 -4.05 -6.22
C THR A 393 -1.09 -4.66 -7.52
N TYR A 394 -0.93 -5.98 -7.60
CA TYR A 394 -0.45 -6.69 -8.79
C TYR A 394 -1.47 -7.69 -9.32
N ARG A 395 -2.12 -7.37 -10.45
CA ARG A 395 -3.04 -8.32 -11.12
C ARG A 395 -2.69 -8.43 -12.61
N PRO A 396 -2.07 -9.55 -13.07
CA PRO A 396 -1.66 -9.71 -14.48
C PRO A 396 -2.83 -9.68 -15.47
N PHE A 397 -3.93 -10.31 -15.06
CA PHE A 397 -5.00 -10.78 -15.94
C PHE A 397 -6.14 -9.77 -16.15
N LYS A 398 -5.87 -8.48 -15.90
CA LYS A 398 -6.83 -7.36 -16.07
C LYS A 398 -7.49 -7.34 -17.45
N ILE A 399 -6.75 -7.79 -18.48
CA ILE A 399 -7.13 -7.74 -19.90
C ILE A 399 -7.65 -9.09 -20.42
N SER A 400 -7.12 -10.22 -19.96
CA SER A 400 -7.39 -11.54 -20.55
C SER A 400 -8.82 -12.02 -20.35
N ASN A 401 -9.42 -11.74 -19.19
CA ASN A 401 -10.70 -12.31 -18.78
C ASN A 401 -11.90 -11.46 -19.25
N LEU A 402 -11.82 -10.83 -20.42
CA LEU A 402 -12.75 -9.81 -20.89
C LEU A 402 -13.51 -10.25 -22.14
N ASN A 403 -14.46 -11.17 -21.96
CA ASN A 403 -15.42 -11.52 -23.00
C ASN A 403 -16.29 -10.30 -23.36
N GLY A 404 -16.23 -9.87 -24.61
CA GLY A 404 -17.04 -8.78 -25.17
C GLY A 404 -16.41 -7.39 -25.14
N THR A 405 -16.65 -6.62 -26.20
CA THR A 405 -16.08 -5.28 -26.45
C THR A 405 -16.31 -4.28 -25.31
N TRP A 406 -17.47 -4.36 -24.64
CA TRP A 406 -17.81 -3.48 -23.51
C TRP A 406 -17.00 -3.78 -22.24
N ALA A 407 -16.56 -5.03 -22.04
CA ALA A 407 -15.68 -5.40 -20.94
C ALA A 407 -14.26 -4.86 -21.19
N VAL A 408 -13.74 -5.03 -22.41
CA VAL A 408 -12.47 -4.47 -22.87
C VAL A 408 -12.45 -2.94 -22.73
N PHE A 409 -13.48 -2.25 -23.24
CA PHE A 409 -13.60 -0.80 -23.15
C PHE A 409 -13.57 -0.30 -21.70
N LYS A 410 -14.29 -0.96 -20.78
CA LYS A 410 -14.25 -0.61 -19.35
C LYS A 410 -12.87 -0.79 -18.73
N THR A 411 -12.18 -1.89 -19.01
CA THR A 411 -10.82 -2.10 -18.50
C THR A 411 -9.85 -1.05 -19.04
N VAL A 412 -9.87 -0.76 -20.34
CA VAL A 412 -9.04 0.31 -20.94
C VAL A 412 -9.36 1.67 -20.30
N LEU A 413 -10.64 1.97 -20.07
CA LEU A 413 -11.05 3.19 -19.38
C LEU A 413 -10.53 3.25 -17.93
N THR A 414 -10.49 2.12 -17.19
CA THR A 414 -9.86 2.09 -15.86
C THR A 414 -8.34 2.23 -15.90
N ALA A 415 -7.67 1.70 -16.93
CA ALA A 415 -6.24 1.90 -17.10
C ALA A 415 -5.92 3.39 -17.30
N ILE A 416 -6.67 4.07 -18.17
CA ILE A 416 -6.55 5.52 -18.39
C ILE A 416 -6.84 6.29 -17.10
N TRP A 417 -7.93 5.99 -16.39
CA TRP A 417 -8.27 6.65 -15.13
C TRP A 417 -7.24 6.41 -14.00
N SER A 418 -6.55 5.28 -13.99
CA SER A 418 -5.52 4.99 -12.98
C SER A 418 -4.27 5.88 -13.10
N ILE A 419 -4.04 6.47 -14.28
CA ILE A 419 -2.95 7.42 -14.51
C ILE A 419 -3.31 8.80 -13.92
N CYS A 420 -4.59 9.14 -13.80
CA CYS A 420 -5.04 10.48 -13.41
C CYS A 420 -4.47 10.99 -12.06
N PRO A 421 -4.40 10.20 -10.97
CA PRO A 421 -3.79 10.66 -9.72
C PRO A 421 -2.29 10.97 -9.84
N VAL A 422 -1.56 10.17 -10.61
CA VAL A 422 -0.11 10.32 -10.84
C VAL A 422 0.16 11.52 -11.75
N LEU A 423 -0.65 11.68 -12.80
CA LEU A 423 -0.61 12.86 -13.68
C LEU A 423 -0.99 14.14 -12.93
N ALA A 424 -1.94 14.09 -12.00
CA ALA A 424 -2.30 15.24 -11.16
C ALA A 424 -1.16 15.63 -10.21
N GLY A 425 -0.48 14.65 -9.60
CA GLY A 425 0.72 14.91 -8.78
C GLY A 425 1.85 15.56 -9.59
N PHE A 426 2.14 15.04 -10.78
CA PHE A 426 3.10 15.64 -11.72
C PHE A 426 2.68 17.05 -12.16
N ALA A 427 1.42 17.23 -12.58
CA ALA A 427 0.88 18.51 -13.05
C ALA A 427 0.73 19.57 -11.95
N GLY A 428 0.73 19.18 -10.67
CA GLY A 428 0.88 20.09 -9.53
C GLY A 428 2.35 20.43 -9.24
N ALA A 429 3.22 19.42 -9.18
CA ALA A 429 4.63 19.59 -8.86
C ALA A 429 5.39 20.42 -9.91
N TYR A 430 5.11 20.21 -11.20
CA TYR A 430 5.85 20.82 -12.30
C TYR A 430 5.67 22.37 -12.35
N PRO A 431 4.46 22.95 -12.26
CA PRO A 431 4.30 24.40 -12.12
C PRO A 431 4.89 24.98 -10.83
N ILE A 432 4.84 24.25 -9.70
CA ILE A 432 5.46 24.72 -8.44
C ILE A 432 6.99 24.87 -8.62
N LEU A 433 7.63 23.96 -9.36
CA LEU A 433 9.04 24.10 -9.72
C LEU A 433 9.31 25.25 -10.70
N ILE A 434 8.39 25.57 -11.61
CA ILE A 434 8.49 26.74 -12.52
C ILE A 434 8.42 28.06 -11.74
N TYR A 435 7.56 28.14 -10.72
CA TYR A 435 7.38 29.36 -9.92
C TYR A 435 8.35 29.49 -8.74
N ALA A 436 8.99 28.40 -8.30
CA ALA A 436 10.10 28.46 -7.33
C ALA A 436 11.38 29.02 -7.97
N LEU A 437 12.22 29.74 -7.22
CA LEU A 437 13.52 30.18 -7.76
C LEU A 437 14.50 28.99 -7.97
N PRO A 438 15.31 29.00 -9.05
CA PRO A 438 15.22 29.94 -10.17
C PRO A 438 14.00 29.66 -11.05
N THR A 439 13.27 30.73 -11.38
CA THR A 439 12.01 30.63 -12.13
C THR A 439 12.21 30.05 -13.53
N GLY A 440 11.22 29.27 -13.98
CA GLY A 440 11.32 28.48 -15.21
C GLY A 440 12.15 27.20 -15.05
N PHE A 441 12.52 26.60 -16.18
CA PHE A 441 13.11 25.27 -16.18
C PHE A 441 14.50 25.23 -15.50
N SER A 442 14.71 24.23 -14.65
CA SER A 442 15.89 24.09 -13.76
C SER A 442 16.23 22.61 -13.54
N CYS A 443 17.35 22.30 -12.87
CA CYS A 443 17.76 20.89 -12.68
C CYS A 443 16.70 20.05 -11.93
N ARG A 444 15.87 20.68 -11.09
CA ARG A 444 14.76 20.03 -10.36
C ARG A 444 13.67 19.49 -11.29
N HIS A 445 13.48 20.10 -12.47
CA HIS A 445 12.51 19.64 -13.46
C HIS A 445 12.99 18.38 -14.17
N ILE A 446 14.31 18.19 -14.32
CA ILE A 446 14.91 17.04 -15.01
C ILE A 446 14.59 15.75 -14.25
N TRP A 447 14.77 15.72 -12.93
CA TRP A 447 14.43 14.53 -12.15
C TRP A 447 12.92 14.26 -12.10
N LEU A 448 12.10 15.32 -12.00
CA LEU A 448 10.63 15.19 -11.96
C LEU A 448 10.10 14.57 -13.26
N LEU A 449 10.59 15.05 -14.41
CA LEU A 449 10.29 14.47 -15.72
C LEU A 449 10.82 13.05 -15.84
N LEU A 450 12.07 12.79 -15.44
CA LEU A 450 12.68 11.46 -15.53
C LEU A 450 11.88 10.40 -14.75
N ILE A 451 11.52 10.66 -13.50
CA ILE A 451 10.73 9.72 -12.69
C ILE A 451 9.33 9.53 -13.30
N PHE A 452 8.67 10.61 -13.73
CA PHE A 452 7.35 10.50 -14.37
C PHE A 452 7.39 9.69 -15.67
N THR A 453 8.36 9.94 -16.56
CA THR A 453 8.57 9.16 -17.78
C THR A 453 8.90 7.69 -17.46
N LEU A 454 9.71 7.42 -16.43
CA LEU A 454 10.00 6.05 -15.99
C LEU A 454 8.76 5.33 -15.45
N TRP A 455 7.86 5.99 -14.70
CA TRP A 455 6.59 5.40 -14.27
C TRP A 455 5.66 5.08 -15.44
N ILE A 456 5.56 5.96 -16.45
CA ILE A 456 4.75 5.69 -17.65
C ILE A 456 5.36 4.55 -18.48
N ALA A 457 6.69 4.52 -18.65
CA ALA A 457 7.39 3.40 -19.28
C ALA A 457 7.22 2.09 -18.47
N SER A 458 7.20 2.17 -17.14
CA SER A 458 7.00 1.03 -16.23
C SER A 458 5.61 0.39 -16.40
N LEU A 459 4.57 1.23 -16.53
CA LEU A 459 3.21 0.79 -16.84
C LEU A 459 3.14 0.14 -18.22
N ILE A 460 3.70 0.78 -19.25
CA ILE A 460 3.72 0.27 -20.63
C ILE A 460 4.43 -1.08 -20.70
N PHE A 461 5.63 -1.21 -20.13
CA PHE A 461 6.40 -2.45 -20.11
C PHE A 461 5.63 -3.59 -19.42
N SER A 462 4.97 -3.30 -18.30
CA SER A 462 4.14 -4.29 -17.60
C SER A 462 2.97 -4.76 -18.47
N ILE A 463 2.29 -3.84 -19.16
CA ILE A 463 1.24 -4.16 -20.13
C ILE A 463 1.79 -5.00 -21.29
N SER A 464 2.95 -4.63 -21.85
CA SER A 464 3.61 -5.39 -22.93
C SER A 464 3.95 -6.83 -22.52
N LEU A 465 4.54 -7.05 -21.33
CA LEU A 465 4.84 -8.40 -20.85
C LEU A 465 3.58 -9.27 -20.66
N HIS A 466 2.44 -8.67 -20.32
CA HIS A 466 1.16 -9.39 -20.23
C HIS A 466 0.59 -9.70 -21.61
N ILE A 467 0.57 -8.74 -22.55
CA ILE A 467 0.06 -8.93 -23.92
C ILE A 467 0.93 -9.94 -24.69
N MET A 468 2.25 -9.88 -24.55
CA MET A 468 3.19 -10.78 -25.22
C MET A 468 3.28 -12.17 -24.57
N GLN A 469 2.63 -12.39 -23.42
CA GLN A 469 2.69 -13.64 -22.64
C GLN A 469 4.12 -14.16 -22.44
N TRP A 470 5.07 -13.25 -22.18
CA TRP A 470 6.52 -13.52 -22.27
C TRP A 470 7.05 -14.54 -21.24
N GLY A 471 6.92 -15.83 -21.57
CA GLY A 471 7.43 -16.94 -20.77
C GLY A 471 6.63 -17.25 -19.48
N PRO A 472 7.16 -18.15 -18.64
CA PRO A 472 6.52 -18.56 -17.39
C PRO A 472 6.16 -17.39 -16.47
N GLU A 473 5.06 -17.52 -15.74
CA GLU A 473 4.51 -16.47 -14.87
C GLU A 473 5.50 -16.02 -13.80
N SER A 474 6.26 -16.96 -13.24
CA SER A 474 7.36 -16.70 -12.30
C SER A 474 8.43 -15.77 -12.89
N ARG A 475 8.84 -15.98 -14.14
CA ARG A 475 9.82 -15.12 -14.84
C ARG A 475 9.23 -13.75 -15.20
N ARG A 476 7.96 -13.69 -15.62
CA ARG A 476 7.25 -12.42 -15.86
C ARG A 476 7.17 -11.57 -14.60
N TRP A 477 6.85 -12.18 -13.46
CA TRP A 477 6.82 -11.51 -12.17
C TRP A 477 8.21 -11.05 -11.71
N GLN A 478 9.24 -11.90 -11.81
CA GLN A 478 10.62 -11.52 -11.50
C GLN A 478 11.08 -10.31 -12.32
N ALA A 479 10.77 -10.25 -13.62
CA ALA A 479 11.10 -9.11 -14.47
C ALA A 479 10.32 -7.84 -14.10
N ILE A 480 9.04 -7.95 -13.73
CA ILE A 480 8.22 -6.83 -13.27
C ILE A 480 8.75 -6.28 -11.93
N LEU A 481 9.02 -7.16 -10.96
CA LEU A 481 9.55 -6.78 -9.66
C LEU A 481 10.98 -6.22 -9.75
N ALA A 482 11.86 -6.77 -10.59
CA ALA A 482 13.20 -6.22 -10.81
C ALA A 482 13.15 -4.81 -11.41
N LYS A 483 12.29 -4.58 -12.41
CA LYS A 483 12.00 -3.24 -12.95
C LYS A 483 11.50 -2.30 -11.87
N ASP A 484 10.49 -2.70 -11.09
CA ASP A 484 9.90 -1.83 -10.08
C ASP A 484 10.83 -1.56 -8.89
N PHE A 485 11.72 -2.50 -8.56
CA PHE A 485 12.81 -2.27 -7.63
C PHE A 485 13.79 -1.21 -8.13
N ILE A 486 14.24 -1.30 -9.39
CA ILE A 486 15.16 -0.33 -10.00
C ILE A 486 14.49 1.06 -10.09
N ILE A 487 13.27 1.14 -10.61
CA ILE A 487 12.56 2.41 -10.81
C ILE A 487 12.12 3.02 -9.48
N GLY A 488 11.51 2.24 -8.59
CA GLY A 488 11.01 2.72 -7.30
C GLY A 488 12.13 3.14 -6.34
N THR A 489 13.19 2.33 -6.24
CA THR A 489 14.36 2.67 -5.40
C THR A 489 15.13 3.84 -5.99
N GLY A 490 15.34 3.87 -7.32
CA GLY A 490 15.98 4.99 -8.00
C GLY A 490 15.21 6.30 -7.83
N ALA A 491 13.89 6.27 -7.97
CA ALA A 491 13.02 7.41 -7.72
C ALA A 491 13.11 7.90 -6.26
N LEU A 492 13.05 6.98 -5.29
CA LEU A 492 13.17 7.32 -3.87
C LEU A 492 14.54 7.93 -3.54
N VAL A 493 15.64 7.34 -4.02
CA VAL A 493 17.00 7.88 -3.83
C VAL A 493 17.12 9.28 -4.44
N VAL A 494 16.61 9.52 -5.65
CA VAL A 494 16.67 10.83 -6.30
C VAL A 494 15.82 11.87 -5.57
N ILE A 495 14.65 11.49 -5.02
CA ILE A 495 13.82 12.38 -4.18
C ILE A 495 14.51 12.68 -2.85
N VAL A 496 15.12 11.69 -2.20
CA VAL A 496 15.91 11.88 -0.96
C VAL A 496 17.12 12.80 -1.22
N LEU A 497 17.87 12.57 -2.30
CA LEU A 497 18.98 13.44 -2.72
C LEU A 497 18.50 14.88 -3.00
N SER A 498 17.32 15.05 -3.59
CA SER A 498 16.68 16.37 -3.75
C SER A 498 16.31 17.00 -2.40
N ALA A 499 15.81 16.21 -1.46
CA ALA A 499 15.38 16.66 -0.13
C ALA A 499 16.54 16.98 0.83
N VAL A 500 17.68 16.28 0.77
CA VAL A 500 18.90 16.61 1.54
C VAL A 500 19.77 17.68 0.87
N GLY A 501 19.49 18.02 -0.39
CA GLY A 501 20.13 19.12 -1.09
C GLY A 501 21.36 18.73 -1.92
N ALA A 502 21.48 17.49 -2.38
CA ALA A 502 22.54 17.10 -3.32
C ALA A 502 22.51 17.91 -4.64
N PHE A 503 21.34 18.46 -5.00
CA PHE A 503 21.15 19.36 -6.16
C PHE A 503 21.25 20.86 -5.79
N ASN A 504 21.81 21.19 -4.63
CA ASN A 504 21.95 22.55 -4.11
C ASN A 504 23.29 23.16 -4.56
N SER A 505 23.34 23.62 -5.82
CA SER A 505 24.53 24.18 -6.46
C SER A 505 24.23 25.45 -7.24
N CYS A 506 25.23 26.31 -7.45
CA CYS A 506 25.13 27.51 -8.30
C CYS A 506 24.62 27.18 -9.71
N SER A 507 25.14 26.12 -10.33
CA SER A 507 24.68 25.62 -11.63
C SER A 507 23.17 25.32 -11.67
N CYS A 508 22.63 24.64 -10.65
CA CYS A 508 21.18 24.39 -10.57
C CYS A 508 20.38 25.65 -10.21
N TRP A 509 20.86 26.45 -9.25
CA TRP A 509 20.28 27.74 -8.86
C TRP A 509 20.28 28.78 -9.98
N GLY A 510 21.14 28.63 -10.98
CA GLY A 510 21.31 29.53 -12.11
C GLY A 510 20.68 29.07 -13.43
N ARG A 511 20.20 27.81 -13.48
CA ARG A 511 19.72 27.12 -14.70
C ARG A 511 20.83 27.01 -15.78
N ALA A 512 22.08 26.77 -15.38
CA ALA A 512 23.23 26.76 -16.28
C ALA A 512 23.12 25.75 -17.44
N LEU A 513 22.36 24.67 -17.26
CA LEU A 513 22.04 23.69 -18.29
C LEU A 513 21.16 24.23 -19.46
N TRP A 514 20.56 25.42 -19.31
CA TRP A 514 19.53 25.94 -20.22
C TRP A 514 19.74 27.40 -20.66
N VAL A 515 20.56 28.18 -19.96
CA VAL A 515 20.76 29.61 -20.24
C VAL A 515 22.24 29.96 -20.23
N SER A 516 22.76 30.45 -21.36
CA SER A 516 24.17 30.82 -21.54
C SER A 516 24.62 32.01 -20.68
N LYS A 517 23.68 32.83 -20.20
CA LYS A 517 23.91 33.85 -19.17
C LYS A 517 23.18 33.45 -17.90
N VAL A 518 23.94 32.86 -16.98
CA VAL A 518 23.47 32.46 -15.66
C VAL A 518 23.30 33.69 -14.76
N VAL A 519 22.16 33.73 -14.07
CA VAL A 519 21.72 34.84 -13.21
C VAL A 519 21.13 34.23 -11.94
N ILE A 520 21.73 34.52 -10.79
CA ILE A 520 21.40 33.90 -9.50
C ILE A 520 21.03 35.02 -8.49
N PRO A 521 19.73 35.26 -8.23
CA PRO A 521 19.31 36.23 -7.22
C PRO A 521 19.55 35.63 -5.82
N LEU A 522 20.39 36.28 -5.01
CA LEU A 522 20.65 35.84 -3.63
C LEU A 522 19.49 36.20 -2.69
N ILE A 523 18.79 37.31 -2.97
CA ILE A 523 17.68 37.77 -2.12
C ILE A 523 16.39 37.08 -2.54
N THR A 524 15.77 36.31 -1.63
CA THR A 524 14.61 35.47 -2.00
C THR A 524 13.44 35.45 -1.01
N THR A 525 13.64 35.94 0.21
CA THR A 525 12.65 35.85 1.31
C THR A 525 11.29 36.47 0.97
N GLY A 526 11.28 37.65 0.36
CA GLY A 526 10.06 38.31 -0.11
C GLY A 526 9.32 37.50 -1.19
N PHE A 527 10.06 37.02 -2.20
CA PHE A 527 9.52 36.23 -3.30
C PHE A 527 8.91 34.91 -2.82
N TYR A 528 9.62 34.12 -2.02
CA TYR A 528 9.08 32.85 -1.52
C TYR A 528 7.90 33.04 -0.55
N LYS A 529 7.88 34.14 0.23
CA LYS A 529 6.72 34.50 1.05
C LYS A 529 5.49 34.78 0.18
N GLU A 530 5.65 35.61 -0.86
CA GLU A 530 4.56 35.92 -1.80
C GLU A 530 4.05 34.67 -2.53
N GLN A 531 4.95 33.88 -3.14
CA GLN A 531 4.58 32.65 -3.86
C GLN A 531 3.94 31.59 -2.96
N GLY A 532 4.45 31.43 -1.73
CA GLY A 532 3.91 30.52 -0.73
C GLY A 532 2.55 30.93 -0.16
N GLN A 533 2.24 32.23 -0.15
CA GLN A 533 0.93 32.74 0.28
C GLN A 533 -0.09 32.85 -0.87
N THR A 534 0.35 32.84 -2.13
CA THR A 534 -0.51 33.03 -3.31
C THR A 534 -0.53 31.81 -4.24
N ILE A 535 0.49 31.65 -5.09
CA ILE A 535 0.47 30.72 -6.22
C ILE A 535 0.53 29.25 -5.78
N PHE A 536 1.36 28.89 -4.80
CA PHE A 536 1.49 27.48 -4.42
C PHE A 536 0.19 26.89 -3.80
N PRO A 537 -0.53 27.55 -2.86
CA PRO A 537 -1.82 27.05 -2.37
C PRO A 537 -2.88 26.85 -3.47
N TRP A 538 -2.91 27.73 -4.47
CA TRP A 538 -3.81 27.62 -5.63
C TRP A 538 -3.47 26.46 -6.57
N ILE A 539 -2.23 25.96 -6.57
CA ILE A 539 -1.85 24.75 -7.33
C ILE A 539 -2.09 23.49 -6.50
N VAL A 540 -1.73 23.51 -5.21
CA VAL A 540 -1.78 22.32 -4.35
C VAL A 540 -3.20 21.93 -3.95
N THR A 541 -4.05 22.90 -3.59
CA THR A 541 -5.41 22.61 -3.11
C THR A 541 -6.24 21.86 -4.17
N PRO A 542 -6.28 22.27 -5.45
CA PRO A 542 -7.01 21.52 -6.49
C PRO A 542 -6.48 20.11 -6.72
N VAL A 543 -5.17 19.87 -6.62
CA VAL A 543 -4.57 18.53 -6.83
C VAL A 543 -4.98 17.56 -5.71
N LEU A 544 -4.89 17.99 -4.46
CA LEU A 544 -5.29 17.18 -3.30
C LEU A 544 -6.81 16.93 -3.30
N VAL A 545 -7.61 17.97 -3.58
CA VAL A 545 -9.07 17.83 -3.74
C VAL A 545 -9.42 16.89 -4.89
N PHE A 546 -8.74 16.98 -6.03
CA PHE A 546 -8.94 16.07 -7.16
C PHE A 546 -8.66 14.60 -6.79
N GLN A 547 -7.61 14.33 -6.02
CA GLN A 547 -7.29 12.97 -5.59
C GLN A 547 -8.29 12.42 -4.57
N LEU A 548 -8.78 13.23 -3.62
CA LEU A 548 -9.87 12.84 -2.73
C LEU A 548 -11.19 12.59 -3.51
N LEU A 549 -11.49 13.43 -4.50
CA LEU A 549 -12.63 13.23 -5.40
C LEU A 549 -12.48 11.96 -6.25
N PHE A 550 -11.28 11.66 -6.74
CA PHE A 550 -10.98 10.39 -7.43
C PHE A 550 -11.27 9.19 -6.52
N CYS A 551 -10.82 9.21 -5.25
CA CYS A 551 -11.15 8.17 -4.28
C CYS A 551 -12.67 8.03 -4.14
N ALA A 552 -13.37 9.13 -3.86
CA ALA A 552 -14.80 9.15 -3.67
C ALA A 552 -15.57 8.62 -4.89
N VAL A 553 -15.15 8.97 -6.11
CA VAL A 553 -15.76 8.49 -7.36
C VAL A 553 -15.51 6.99 -7.56
N VAL A 554 -14.28 6.49 -7.36
CA VAL A 554 -13.96 5.06 -7.52
C VAL A 554 -14.68 4.21 -6.46
N ILE A 555 -14.72 4.66 -5.21
CA ILE A 555 -15.45 4.01 -4.11
C ILE A 555 -16.96 4.04 -4.38
N PHE A 556 -17.53 5.18 -4.77
CA PHE A 556 -18.97 5.30 -5.04
C PHE A 556 -19.41 4.45 -6.24
N ALA A 557 -18.65 4.45 -7.33
CA ALA A 557 -18.92 3.63 -8.51
C ALA A 557 -18.86 2.12 -8.23
N ASN A 558 -18.02 1.70 -7.25
CA ASN A 558 -17.85 0.31 -6.84
C ASN A 558 -18.43 0.00 -5.45
N ARG A 559 -19.32 0.85 -4.93
CA ARG A 559 -19.84 0.74 -3.55
C ARG A 559 -20.49 -0.61 -3.22
N ARG A 560 -21.03 -1.31 -4.23
CA ARG A 560 -21.54 -2.68 -4.07
C ARG A 560 -20.41 -3.68 -3.84
N GLY A 561 -19.31 -3.59 -4.58
CA GLY A 561 -18.10 -4.37 -4.34
C GLY A 561 -17.46 -4.09 -2.99
N VAL A 562 -17.38 -2.81 -2.57
CA VAL A 562 -16.95 -2.42 -1.22
C VAL A 562 -17.87 -3.04 -0.15
N TYR A 563 -19.18 -3.01 -0.38
CA TYR A 563 -20.20 -3.60 0.50
C TYR A 563 -20.16 -5.13 0.57
N VAL A 564 -19.55 -5.84 -0.39
CA VAL A 564 -19.37 -7.30 -0.31
C VAL A 564 -18.58 -7.64 0.97
N MET A 565 -17.33 -7.19 1.06
CA MET A 565 -16.44 -7.57 2.17
C MET A 565 -16.61 -6.73 3.44
N ARG A 566 -16.99 -5.45 3.34
CA ARG A 566 -17.13 -4.56 4.51
C ARG A 566 -18.49 -4.72 5.20
N TRP A 567 -18.65 -5.81 5.95
CA TRP A 567 -19.84 -6.08 6.75
C TRP A 567 -19.99 -5.11 7.92
N ASN A 568 -21.21 -4.63 8.14
CA ASN A 568 -21.56 -3.84 9.32
C ASN A 568 -21.67 -4.79 10.52
N GLU A 569 -21.41 -4.28 11.72
CA GLU A 569 -21.38 -5.09 12.93
C GLU A 569 -22.76 -5.65 13.33
N GLU A 570 -23.85 -4.94 13.05
CA GLU A 570 -25.21 -5.45 13.31
C GLU A 570 -25.53 -6.74 12.51
N PRO A 571 -25.36 -6.80 11.17
CA PRO A 571 -25.41 -8.05 10.41
C PRO A 571 -24.52 -9.17 10.96
N ARG A 572 -23.25 -8.89 11.33
CA ARG A 572 -22.35 -9.90 11.92
C ARG A 572 -22.91 -10.44 13.22
N ARG A 573 -23.34 -9.56 14.13
CA ARG A 573 -23.93 -9.96 15.43
C ARG A 573 -25.21 -10.78 15.24
N ARG A 574 -26.06 -10.45 14.27
CA ARG A 574 -27.26 -11.25 13.96
C ARG A 574 -26.90 -12.66 13.50
N VAL A 575 -25.90 -12.81 12.63
CA VAL A 575 -25.38 -14.13 12.20
C VAL A 575 -24.85 -14.91 13.40
N TRP A 576 -23.98 -14.30 14.21
CA TRP A 576 -23.43 -14.93 15.41
C TRP A 576 -24.53 -15.34 16.41
N GLU A 577 -25.52 -14.47 16.64
CA GLU A 577 -26.69 -14.77 17.46
C GLU A 577 -27.52 -15.95 16.90
N GLU A 578 -27.63 -16.10 15.58
CA GLU A 578 -28.34 -17.21 14.92
C GLU A 578 -27.55 -18.51 14.98
N GLU A 579 -26.23 -18.48 14.78
CA GLU A 579 -25.31 -19.61 14.97
C GLU A 579 -25.35 -20.14 16.41
N GLN A 580 -25.28 -19.25 17.41
CA GLN A 580 -25.37 -19.61 18.83
C GLN A 580 -26.73 -20.24 19.20
N LYS A 581 -27.82 -19.72 18.64
CA LYS A 581 -29.17 -20.30 18.81
C LYS A 581 -29.28 -21.67 18.14
N GLU A 582 -28.64 -21.88 16.99
CA GLU A 582 -28.63 -23.17 16.30
C GLU A 582 -27.77 -24.21 17.03
N ALA A 583 -26.59 -23.83 17.51
CA ALA A 583 -25.71 -24.69 18.32
C ALA A 583 -26.42 -25.13 19.61
N SER A 584 -27.03 -24.20 20.34
CA SER A 584 -27.85 -24.48 21.54
C SER A 584 -29.00 -25.45 21.23
N ARG A 585 -29.62 -25.33 20.05
CA ARG A 585 -30.71 -26.21 19.61
C ARG A 585 -30.21 -27.62 19.28
N LYS A 586 -29.06 -27.74 18.60
CA LYS A 586 -28.40 -29.03 18.30
C LYS A 586 -28.00 -29.75 19.59
N GLU A 587 -27.42 -29.02 20.55
CA GLU A 587 -27.05 -29.55 21.88
C GLU A 587 -28.29 -30.01 22.68
N ALA A 588 -29.39 -29.22 22.67
CA ALA A 588 -30.64 -29.60 23.32
C ALA A 588 -31.29 -30.86 22.69
N VAL A 589 -31.26 -30.98 21.37
CA VAL A 589 -31.72 -32.20 20.66
C VAL A 589 -30.83 -33.41 20.99
N GLY A 590 -29.51 -33.21 21.08
CA GLY A 590 -28.57 -34.25 21.51
C GLY A 590 -28.87 -34.78 22.92
N ARG A 591 -29.04 -33.88 23.90
CA ARG A 591 -29.42 -34.25 25.28
C ARG A 591 -30.75 -35.01 25.36
N GLU A 592 -31.75 -34.57 24.58
CA GLU A 592 -33.06 -35.25 24.53
C GLU A 592 -32.97 -36.61 23.81
N ALA A 593 -32.10 -36.76 22.81
CA ALA A 593 -31.85 -38.05 22.17
C ALA A 593 -31.18 -39.05 23.13
N VAL A 594 -30.16 -38.62 23.89
CA VAL A 594 -29.51 -39.44 24.93
C VAL A 594 -30.53 -39.88 25.99
N ARG A 595 -31.34 -38.95 26.51
CA ARG A 595 -32.42 -39.26 27.46
C ARG A 595 -33.41 -40.31 26.92
N ARG A 596 -33.76 -40.24 25.63
CA ARG A 596 -34.70 -41.18 24.99
C ARG A 596 -34.13 -42.57 24.73
N LEU A 597 -32.80 -42.73 24.71
CA LEU A 597 -32.17 -44.02 24.50
C LEU A 597 -32.18 -44.92 25.75
N GLY A 598 -32.72 -44.45 26.88
CA GLY A 598 -32.69 -45.20 28.14
C GLY A 598 -31.27 -45.36 28.69
N VAL A 599 -30.33 -44.52 28.24
CA VAL A 599 -29.06 -44.29 28.93
C VAL A 599 -29.36 -43.37 30.11
N ASP A 600 -30.12 -43.91 31.06
CA ASP A 600 -30.25 -43.35 32.39
C ASP A 600 -28.86 -43.41 33.01
N GLY A 601 -28.20 -42.26 33.02
CA GLY A 601 -26.97 -42.05 33.77
C GLY A 601 -27.28 -42.14 35.26
N GLU A 602 -27.35 -43.37 35.77
CA GLU A 602 -26.79 -43.67 37.08
C GLU A 602 -25.41 -43.01 37.09
N GLU A 603 -25.20 -42.07 38.02
CA GLU A 603 -24.01 -41.22 38.02
C GLU A 603 -22.78 -42.08 38.34
N THR A 604 -22.20 -42.68 37.31
CA THR A 604 -20.79 -43.06 37.32
C THR A 604 -20.01 -41.76 37.44
N GLU A 605 -19.83 -41.30 38.68
CA GLU A 605 -18.68 -40.53 39.10
C GLU A 605 -17.51 -41.05 38.29
N THR A 606 -16.87 -40.17 37.52
CA THR A 606 -15.61 -40.51 36.86
C THR A 606 -14.58 -40.70 37.95
N ALA A 607 -14.55 -41.91 38.51
CA ALA A 607 -13.52 -42.39 39.39
C ALA A 607 -12.20 -42.02 38.72
N VAL A 608 -11.45 -41.13 39.37
CA VAL A 608 -10.18 -40.66 38.85
C VAL A 608 -9.26 -41.87 38.84
N VAL A 609 -9.15 -42.50 37.67
CA VAL A 609 -8.17 -43.55 37.42
C VAL A 609 -6.84 -42.83 37.39
N ASP A 610 -6.22 -42.73 38.57
CA ASP A 610 -4.83 -42.30 38.72
C ASP A 610 -3.98 -43.16 37.78
N THR A 611 -3.59 -42.59 36.65
CA THR A 611 -2.59 -43.14 35.74
C THR A 611 -1.21 -42.66 36.20
N PRO A 612 -0.45 -43.45 36.97
CA PRO A 612 0.85 -43.01 37.46
C PRO A 612 1.83 -42.88 36.28
N GLY A 613 2.37 -41.68 36.06
CA GLY A 613 3.58 -41.49 35.24
C GLY A 613 3.50 -40.56 34.02
N MET A 614 2.66 -39.52 34.02
CA MET A 614 2.91 -38.35 33.16
C MET A 614 2.84 -37.05 33.96
N GLU A 615 3.97 -36.34 34.04
CA GLU A 615 4.04 -34.99 34.60
C GLU A 615 3.38 -34.00 33.63
N PRO A 616 2.51 -33.09 34.10
CA PRO A 616 1.88 -32.09 33.24
C PRO A 616 2.90 -31.00 32.85
N ILE A 617 3.10 -30.82 31.54
CA ILE A 617 3.82 -29.65 31.01
C ILE A 617 3.01 -28.38 31.33
N PRO A 618 3.61 -27.30 31.86
CA PRO A 618 2.87 -26.08 32.19
C PRO A 618 2.29 -25.42 30.93
N LEU A 619 0.97 -25.24 30.91
CA LEU A 619 0.30 -24.36 29.96
C LEU A 619 0.12 -22.97 30.59
N GLU A 620 0.68 -21.94 29.96
CA GLU A 620 0.59 -20.56 30.45
C GLU A 620 -0.86 -20.06 30.43
N SER A 621 -1.29 -19.48 31.55
CA SER A 621 -2.68 -19.05 31.76
C SER A 621 -2.96 -17.66 31.16
N SER A 622 -3.38 -17.60 29.89
CA SER A 622 -3.90 -16.37 29.28
C SER A 622 -5.35 -16.09 29.69
N GLN A 623 -5.60 -15.82 30.98
CA GLN A 623 -6.88 -15.29 31.46
C GLN A 623 -6.76 -13.79 31.76
N GLY A 624 -7.57 -12.95 31.09
CA GLY A 624 -7.60 -11.52 31.33
C GLY A 624 -8.75 -10.82 30.59
N LEU A 625 -9.53 -10.02 31.35
CA LEU A 625 -10.57 -9.08 30.91
C LEU A 625 -11.71 -9.63 30.02
N ALA A 626 -12.81 -10.06 30.66
CA ALA A 626 -14.16 -9.97 30.07
C ALA A 626 -15.30 -10.08 31.11
N GLN A 627 -15.36 -9.21 32.13
CA GLN A 627 -16.57 -9.08 32.98
C GLN A 627 -16.67 -7.72 33.68
N ALA A 628 -17.56 -6.87 33.17
CA ALA A 628 -18.13 -5.70 33.84
C ALA A 628 -19.42 -5.31 33.09
N GLY A 629 -20.58 -5.57 33.68
CA GLY A 629 -21.86 -5.03 33.22
C GLY A 629 -22.25 -3.80 34.04
N PRO A 630 -22.97 -2.82 33.48
CA PRO A 630 -23.60 -1.77 34.25
C PRO A 630 -25.04 -2.16 34.64
N ASP A 631 -25.35 -2.05 35.93
CA ASP A 631 -26.73 -2.16 36.43
C ASP A 631 -27.57 -0.91 36.09
N GLU A 632 -28.88 -1.03 36.22
CA GLU A 632 -29.82 0.10 36.17
C GLU A 632 -29.78 0.89 37.49
N GLU A 633 -29.85 2.24 37.46
CA GLU A 633 -30.83 2.98 38.27
C GLU A 633 -30.89 4.51 38.01
N ALA A 634 -31.94 5.11 38.57
CA ALA A 634 -32.14 6.52 38.94
C ALA A 634 -32.25 7.61 37.85
N GLU A 635 -33.45 8.19 37.77
CA GLU A 635 -33.68 9.53 37.18
C GLU A 635 -33.13 10.62 38.11
N GLY A 636 -32.52 11.68 37.54
CA GLY A 636 -31.99 12.82 38.31
C GLY A 636 -32.13 14.14 37.54
N SER A 637 -32.89 15.08 38.08
CA SER A 637 -33.10 16.42 37.52
C SER A 637 -32.26 17.45 38.27
N LEU A 638 -31.55 18.34 37.55
CA LEU A 638 -31.73 19.81 37.66
C LEU A 638 -30.91 20.59 36.61
N ASP A 639 -31.20 21.88 36.47
CA ASP A 639 -30.43 22.85 35.68
C ASP A 639 -29.08 23.21 36.32
N GLY A 640 -28.10 23.66 35.51
CA GLY A 640 -26.82 24.18 36.02
C GLY A 640 -25.94 24.81 34.94
N THR A 641 -25.77 26.14 34.98
CA THR A 641 -25.01 26.91 33.98
C THR A 641 -23.68 27.44 34.52
N THR A 642 -22.67 27.55 33.63
CA THR A 642 -21.59 28.57 33.65
C THR A 642 -20.22 28.25 34.31
N SER A 643 -19.18 28.31 33.45
CA SER A 643 -17.80 28.84 33.64
C SER A 643 -16.66 28.11 34.39
N MET A 644 -15.50 28.20 33.72
CA MET A 644 -14.13 28.50 34.21
C MET A 644 -13.26 27.43 34.91
N LEU A 645 -12.21 27.05 34.14
CA LEU A 645 -10.76 27.20 34.40
C LEU A 645 -10.11 26.75 35.74
N GLN A 646 -8.97 26.08 35.52
CA GLN A 646 -7.71 26.08 36.28
C GLN A 646 -7.54 25.14 37.48
N GLU A 647 -6.25 24.80 37.69
CA GLU A 647 -5.63 23.92 38.69
C GLU A 647 -6.13 22.44 38.69
N GLU A 648 -5.32 21.41 38.96
CA GLU A 648 -3.91 21.39 39.39
C GLU A 648 -3.14 20.15 38.88
N GLU A 649 -1.90 20.05 39.35
CA GLU A 649 -0.79 19.10 39.19
C GLU A 649 -1.15 17.61 39.54
N GLU A 650 -0.30 16.57 39.46
CA GLU A 650 1.17 16.42 39.33
C GLU A 650 1.51 14.98 38.82
N TRP A 651 2.72 14.46 39.08
CA TRP A 651 3.20 13.05 38.90
C TRP A 651 3.39 12.48 37.47
N PHE A 652 4.63 12.44 36.99
CA PHE A 652 5.49 11.25 37.19
C PHE A 652 6.95 11.50 36.77
N ASP A 653 7.89 11.42 37.71
CA ASP A 653 9.34 11.40 37.45
C ASP A 653 9.85 9.95 37.54
N ALA A 654 10.56 9.48 36.51
CA ALA A 654 11.27 8.19 36.52
C ALA A 654 12.30 8.07 35.37
N GLN A 655 13.52 8.55 35.58
CA GLN A 655 14.67 8.12 34.77
C GLN A 655 15.32 6.86 35.37
N PRO A 656 15.78 5.91 34.53
CA PRO A 656 16.81 4.95 34.89
C PRO A 656 18.17 5.40 34.32
N ASP A 657 19.16 5.60 35.18
CA ASP A 657 20.55 5.80 34.76
C ASP A 657 21.11 4.55 34.05
N THR A 658 21.86 4.76 32.98
CA THR A 658 22.78 3.74 32.44
C THR A 658 24.15 4.36 32.19
N HIS A 659 25.03 4.25 33.19
CA HIS A 659 26.46 4.45 32.98
C HIS A 659 26.96 3.44 31.94
N VAL A 660 27.79 3.90 31.00
CA VAL A 660 28.64 3.05 30.17
C VAL A 660 30.07 3.47 30.46
N GLU A 661 30.86 2.58 31.05
CA GLU A 661 32.29 2.80 31.25
C GLU A 661 33.04 2.54 29.94
N GLU A 662 33.93 3.47 29.56
CA GLU A 662 34.94 3.18 28.55
C GLU A 662 36.04 2.31 29.17
N VAL A 663 36.27 1.13 28.60
CA VAL A 663 37.44 0.30 28.90
C VAL A 663 38.16 0.00 27.60
N SER A 664 39.41 0.45 27.51
CA SER A 664 40.35 0.08 26.46
C SER A 664 41.09 -1.21 26.84
N ASP A 665 41.63 -1.91 25.84
CA ASP A 665 43.05 -2.26 25.74
C ASP A 665 43.28 -3.47 24.81
N ASP A 666 44.09 -3.22 23.78
CA ASP A 666 45.14 -4.07 23.19
C ASP A 666 44.95 -5.56 22.82
N ALA A 667 45.90 -6.04 22.02
CA ALA A 667 45.86 -7.33 21.35
C ALA A 667 46.70 -8.41 22.06
N ALA A 668 46.24 -9.67 22.00
CA ALA A 668 47.04 -10.85 22.31
C ALA A 668 46.67 -12.02 21.38
N GLU A 669 47.65 -12.83 21.00
CA GLU A 669 47.46 -14.04 20.19
C GLU A 669 46.93 -15.22 21.02
N PRO A 670 46.05 -16.08 20.47
CA PRO A 670 45.72 -17.36 21.09
C PRO A 670 46.83 -18.41 20.83
N PRO A 671 47.24 -19.22 21.83
CA PRO A 671 48.37 -20.14 21.71
C PRO A 671 48.04 -21.42 20.94
N SER A 672 49.08 -22.04 20.36
CA SER A 672 48.99 -23.33 19.66
C SER A 672 49.20 -24.53 20.60
N LEU A 673 48.30 -25.52 20.51
CA LEU A 673 48.49 -26.87 21.06
C LEU A 673 47.90 -27.93 20.10
N PRO A 674 48.33 -29.21 20.17
CA PRO A 674 48.59 -29.94 18.92
C PRO A 674 47.66 -31.14 18.61
N GLY A 675 47.46 -31.35 17.31
CA GLY A 675 47.71 -32.63 16.64
C GLY A 675 46.92 -33.88 17.06
N LYS A 676 45.84 -34.16 16.32
CA LYS A 676 45.50 -35.54 15.89
C LYS A 676 44.68 -35.54 14.59
N LYS A 677 45.04 -36.44 13.68
CA LYS A 677 44.47 -36.72 12.34
C LYS A 677 45.06 -38.08 11.88
N PRO A 678 44.50 -38.74 10.86
CA PRO A 678 43.08 -38.81 10.47
C PRO A 678 42.64 -40.27 10.22
N GLU A 679 41.34 -40.52 10.10
CA GLU A 679 40.82 -41.65 9.29
C GLU A 679 39.33 -41.41 8.93
N VAL A 680 38.79 -42.19 7.99
CA VAL A 680 37.39 -42.15 7.51
C VAL A 680 36.94 -40.82 6.84
N VAL A 681 37.52 -40.54 5.65
CA VAL A 681 36.92 -39.64 4.63
C VAL A 681 37.02 -40.24 3.21
N GLU A 682 38.02 -41.09 2.96
CA GLU A 682 38.41 -41.61 1.63
C GLU A 682 37.54 -42.76 1.09
N GLN A 683 36.24 -42.76 1.40
CA GLN A 683 35.24 -43.70 0.84
C GLN A 683 33.95 -43.03 0.34
N ILE A 684 33.84 -41.70 0.43
CA ILE A 684 32.65 -40.96 -0.01
C ILE A 684 32.84 -40.33 -1.41
N ASN A 685 34.07 -40.03 -1.82
CA ASN A 685 34.34 -39.30 -3.06
C ASN A 685 34.26 -40.16 -4.33
N GLU A 686 34.68 -41.44 -4.30
CA GLU A 686 34.57 -42.34 -5.47
C GLU A 686 33.11 -42.58 -5.91
N VAL A 687 32.14 -42.50 -4.98
CA VAL A 687 30.71 -42.65 -5.28
C VAL A 687 30.14 -41.44 -6.02
N ILE A 688 30.75 -40.26 -5.85
CA ILE A 688 30.22 -39.00 -6.40
C ILE A 688 30.71 -38.77 -7.83
N GLU A 689 32.01 -38.98 -8.11
CA GLU A 689 32.54 -38.78 -9.48
C GLU A 689 31.90 -39.75 -10.49
N HIS A 690 31.59 -40.98 -10.07
CA HIS A 690 31.02 -42.00 -10.95
C HIS A 690 29.53 -41.79 -11.32
N GLN A 691 28.83 -40.82 -10.70
CA GLN A 691 27.48 -40.40 -11.13
C GLN A 691 27.48 -39.19 -12.08
N VAL A 692 28.49 -38.32 -12.03
CA VAL A 692 28.50 -37.08 -12.83
C VAL A 692 28.70 -37.36 -14.32
N SER A 693 29.50 -38.37 -14.69
CA SER A 693 29.73 -38.71 -16.11
C SER A 693 28.50 -39.32 -16.83
N GLY A 694 27.46 -39.74 -16.09
CA GLY A 694 26.22 -40.25 -16.67
C GLY A 694 25.25 -39.17 -17.15
N ALA A 695 25.38 -37.93 -16.64
CA ALA A 695 24.39 -36.88 -16.86
C ALA A 695 24.46 -36.24 -18.26
N GLU A 696 25.64 -36.18 -18.89
CA GLU A 696 25.80 -35.52 -20.20
C GLU A 696 25.36 -36.39 -21.39
N GLN A 697 25.33 -37.72 -21.25
CA GLN A 697 24.86 -38.63 -22.32
C GLN A 697 23.33 -38.75 -22.41
N ALA A 698 22.58 -38.22 -21.44
CA ALA A 698 21.12 -38.29 -21.42
C ALA A 698 20.42 -37.27 -22.37
N LYS A 699 21.18 -36.44 -23.10
CA LYS A 699 20.66 -35.25 -23.78
C LYS A 699 20.09 -35.47 -25.20
N GLU A 700 20.14 -36.70 -25.73
CA GLU A 700 19.67 -37.04 -27.08
C GLU A 700 18.57 -38.12 -27.14
N MET A 701 18.02 -38.58 -26.01
CA MET A 701 17.04 -39.69 -25.99
C MET A 701 15.65 -39.35 -25.42
N GLY A 702 14.79 -38.84 -26.30
CA GLY A 702 13.32 -39.00 -26.19
C GLY A 702 12.58 -38.10 -25.19
N PRO A 703 11.24 -38.21 -25.16
CA PRO A 703 10.40 -37.48 -24.20
C PRO A 703 10.42 -38.13 -22.80
N GLU A 704 10.19 -37.31 -21.78
CA GLU A 704 10.15 -37.73 -20.37
C GLU A 704 9.09 -38.82 -20.08
N PRO A 705 9.33 -39.70 -19.09
CA PRO A 705 8.35 -40.70 -18.67
C PRO A 705 7.17 -40.03 -17.97
N ARG A 706 5.96 -40.15 -18.55
CA ARG A 706 4.72 -39.85 -17.83
C ARG A 706 4.50 -40.83 -16.68
N TYR A 707 3.93 -40.31 -15.59
CA TYR A 707 3.31 -41.10 -14.53
C TYR A 707 1.79 -40.99 -14.73
N ASP A 708 1.20 -41.99 -15.39
CA ASP A 708 -0.17 -41.86 -15.93
C ASP A 708 -1.30 -42.14 -14.90
N ASN A 709 -1.02 -42.47 -13.64
CA ASN A 709 -2.04 -42.73 -12.61
C ASN A 709 -1.59 -42.32 -11.19
N PHE A 710 -2.53 -41.80 -10.40
CA PHE A 710 -2.40 -41.56 -8.96
C PHE A 710 -3.58 -42.20 -8.22
N ALA A 711 -3.34 -42.67 -6.99
CA ALA A 711 -4.39 -43.11 -6.09
C ALA A 711 -4.13 -42.57 -4.68
N VAL A 712 -5.17 -41.96 -4.08
CA VAL A 712 -5.17 -41.56 -2.67
C VAL A 712 -6.06 -42.56 -1.94
N GLN A 713 -5.54 -43.20 -0.89
CA GLN A 713 -6.31 -44.18 -0.11
C GLN A 713 -6.33 -43.78 1.36
N ARG A 714 -7.53 -43.75 1.95
CA ARG A 714 -7.79 -43.33 3.33
C ARG A 714 -7.69 -44.53 4.27
N TYR A 715 -6.84 -44.43 5.28
CA TYR A 715 -6.77 -45.36 6.42
C TYR A 715 -6.62 -44.56 7.72
N ASP A 716 -7.38 -44.93 8.76
CA ASP A 716 -7.28 -44.42 10.13
C ASP A 716 -6.99 -42.91 10.26
N HIS A 717 -7.89 -42.11 9.71
CA HIS A 717 -7.89 -40.64 9.79
C HIS A 717 -6.61 -39.96 9.26
N ARG A 718 -5.79 -40.67 8.46
CA ARG A 718 -4.60 -40.13 7.80
C ARG A 718 -4.65 -40.39 6.29
N TYR A 719 -4.07 -39.46 5.54
CA TYR A 719 -3.92 -39.56 4.09
C TYR A 719 -2.51 -40.05 3.75
N TYR A 720 -2.41 -41.14 3.01
CA TYR A 720 -1.14 -41.70 2.54
C TYR A 720 -1.04 -41.53 1.02
N LEU A 721 0.04 -40.90 0.55
CA LEU A 721 0.34 -40.79 -0.88
C LEU A 721 1.18 -42.01 -1.30
N ILE A 722 0.58 -42.95 -2.03
CA ILE A 722 1.25 -44.20 -2.42
C ILE A 722 1.69 -44.10 -3.88
N LEU A 723 2.98 -43.89 -4.10
CA LEU A 723 3.58 -43.79 -5.44
C LEU A 723 3.93 -45.18 -5.98
N TRP A 724 3.21 -45.63 -7.01
CA TRP A 724 3.54 -46.87 -7.74
C TRP A 724 4.27 -46.55 -9.05
N LYS A 725 5.50 -47.04 -9.19
CA LYS A 725 6.25 -46.99 -10.45
C LYS A 725 5.82 -48.17 -11.31
N ALA A 726 5.01 -47.92 -12.34
CA ALA A 726 4.63 -48.95 -13.31
C ALA A 726 5.87 -49.45 -14.07
N SER A 727 6.36 -50.63 -13.71
CA SER A 727 7.30 -51.39 -14.54
C SER A 727 6.59 -51.78 -15.84
N LYS A 728 7.14 -51.39 -16.99
CA LYS A 728 6.67 -51.89 -18.30
C LYS A 728 6.66 -53.42 -18.27
N PRO A 729 5.65 -54.09 -18.84
CA PRO A 729 5.69 -55.54 -18.99
C PRO A 729 6.96 -55.93 -19.75
N GLN A 730 7.68 -56.91 -19.21
CA GLN A 730 8.84 -57.48 -19.87
C GLN A 730 8.38 -58.10 -21.19
N ARG A 731 9.07 -57.77 -22.28
CA ARG A 731 8.73 -58.28 -23.61
C ARG A 731 9.50 -59.57 -23.81
N ASP A 732 8.87 -60.70 -23.52
CA ASP A 732 9.53 -61.99 -23.59
C ASP A 732 9.99 -62.31 -25.01
N GLU A 733 11.29 -62.58 -25.16
CA GLU A 733 11.89 -63.09 -26.39
C GLU A 733 11.80 -64.62 -26.39
N GLU A 734 10.68 -65.16 -26.84
CA GLU A 734 10.62 -66.57 -27.26
C GLU A 734 10.63 -66.67 -28.79
N GLY A 735 11.70 -67.29 -29.30
CA GLY A 735 11.86 -67.61 -30.72
C GLY A 735 12.46 -68.99 -30.90
N THR A 736 11.60 -70.01 -31.04
CA THR A 736 11.84 -71.27 -31.79
C THR A 736 10.59 -72.15 -31.69
N GLY A 737 9.97 -72.49 -32.83
CA GLY A 737 8.71 -73.23 -32.91
C GLY A 737 8.03 -73.05 -34.26
#